data_AF-A0A1E7FVW3-F1
#
_entry.id   AF-A0A1E7FVW3-F1
#
_cell.length_a   1.000
_cell.length_b   1.000
_cell.length_c   1.000
_cell.angle_alpha   90.00
_cell.angle_beta   90.00
_cell.angle_gamma   90.00
#
_symmetry.space_group_name_H-M   'P 1'
#
loop_
_entity.id
_entity.type
_entity.pdbx_description
1 polymer ?
#
loop_
_entity_poly.entity_id
_entity_poly.type
_entity_poly.pdbx_seq_one_letter_code
_entity_poly.pdbx_strand_id
1 'polypeptide(L)'
;MKSRMMNIPTIFLSLFVFGVSAQDEFCDMCGTGQQPANVDLIVPFLAIGDNDNPTCQQVFGFGSQSVKPTDEVCSLIKSHKDFCGCPGASTAPLNFCSLCPEGATPLKLNAVTPFEDTCSELDTYLKYLPADLCLTERVGSIMRADAFCGCPGVKAECYMCDDDTNNLSNPDRLVPFYEFLGNSFSSTCQELADFYTLYDTDDPELSTCDFVKVESGYCGCQSNIDNSPVNACKLCSDGSAPVNGDKYIEEFKMTCSQLESYMRYIPADQCEMPWIVDFMRFDYFCGCAAATAPCPICSDGTTEIANPDAIIPYLIIPNNENPTCRQLATLGVIAEPGELVLDDCSIFEAQADFCGCPGATKPLESCEFCSDGAVPPNPSLITPFGDTCEELSEYLSFLPSDQCDNDRIGFIKRQDFFCGCPSATTSCALCADHGSNAIAFADRRIPLLSLPLNTNPTCQEVVEFMAVNDGDLSDAGCSALQGYAGYCGCPETTVISECSFCPYGDTPSNSDKVVSDLFTCQGLHDFVSFLDKDGCSEDSNDFRQIQAFAYICGCRNVEPICTLCPEGIDPPNGNQFTGDSDGTTCVEYAEFVASLTYDQCTNQESEIIATASVCGCERSDNQAPSGNADEVGKCPIQQNAELCTDQLLDSVTAKCDCYAFCDSEFRECQSAEGGLLSSNECSGTPITGCNRAGTFSSPTPGTPSIDKAESEQELEKINKSGSNLPVIISATVVPVVLAILVLLYYCFTRKSTQQDPKINAGFDGSESSTPLPPVQAMEGSLSMSDIPMTSPTSAASPPPESFASDETPMDTHHDSKIV
;
A
#
# COMPACT_ATOMS: atom_id res chain seq x y z
N MET A 1 83.92 17.43 -5.49
CA MET A 1 84.29 18.73 -4.86
C MET A 1 83.31 19.77 -5.37
N LYS A 2 82.52 20.39 -4.46
CA LYS A 2 81.79 21.68 -4.50
C LYS A 2 81.17 22.15 -5.85
N SER A 3 79.91 22.56 -5.96
CA SER A 3 79.18 23.52 -5.11
C SER A 3 77.68 23.54 -5.55
N ARG A 4 76.72 23.39 -4.62
CA ARG A 4 75.77 24.41 -4.07
C ARG A 4 74.61 24.80 -5.02
N MET A 5 73.35 24.43 -4.73
CA MET A 5 72.40 24.84 -3.65
C MET A 5 71.49 25.99 -4.08
N MET A 6 70.17 25.75 -4.07
CA MET A 6 69.09 26.51 -3.38
C MET A 6 67.74 26.05 -3.96
N ASN A 7 66.90 25.31 -3.23
CA ASN A 7 66.07 25.62 -2.04
C ASN A 7 64.61 25.95 -2.42
N ILE A 8 63.75 25.06 -1.93
CA ILE A 8 62.28 25.04 -1.90
C ILE A 8 61.77 26.16 -0.95
N PRO A 9 60.57 26.73 -1.19
CA PRO A 9 59.44 26.41 -0.32
C PRO A 9 58.17 26.09 -1.12
N THR A 10 57.70 24.85 -1.01
CA THR A 10 56.38 24.40 -1.43
C THR A 10 55.41 24.87 -0.35
N ILE A 11 54.62 25.90 -0.66
CA ILE A 11 53.46 26.30 0.14
C ILE A 11 52.30 25.46 -0.37
N PHE A 12 51.86 24.49 0.43
CA PHE A 12 50.58 23.81 0.28
C PHE A 12 49.49 24.83 0.62
N LEU A 13 48.72 25.28 -0.37
CA LEU A 13 47.46 25.97 -0.17
C LEU A 13 46.39 25.16 -0.91
N SER A 14 45.64 24.35 -0.17
CA SER A 14 44.49 23.62 -0.66
C SER A 14 43.35 24.61 -0.91
N LEU A 15 42.99 24.81 -2.17
CA LEU A 15 41.75 25.46 -2.58
C LEU A 15 40.80 24.36 -3.05
N PHE A 16 39.85 24.00 -2.19
CA PHE A 16 38.67 23.24 -2.57
C PHE A 16 37.77 24.16 -3.40
N VAL A 17 37.46 23.74 -4.63
CA VAL A 17 36.39 24.32 -5.46
C VAL A 17 35.24 23.33 -5.38
N PHE A 18 34.16 23.72 -4.69
CA PHE A 18 32.87 23.03 -4.71
C PHE A 18 32.10 23.52 -5.95
N GLY A 19 31.90 22.64 -6.93
CA GLY A 19 30.91 22.82 -7.99
C GLY A 19 29.61 22.14 -7.54
N VAL A 20 28.53 22.89 -7.45
CA VAL A 20 27.21 22.42 -7.02
C VAL A 20 26.38 22.21 -8.29
N SER A 21 26.10 20.97 -8.67
CA SER A 21 25.17 20.62 -9.75
C SER A 21 23.73 20.68 -9.20
N ALA A 22 22.85 21.42 -9.87
CA ALA A 22 21.43 21.45 -9.55
C ALA A 22 20.79 20.15 -10.08
N GLN A 23 20.74 19.12 -9.23
CA GLN A 23 19.80 18.01 -9.40
C GLN A 23 18.40 18.59 -9.30
N ASP A 24 17.48 18.21 -10.19
CA ASP A 24 16.06 18.45 -9.97
C ASP A 24 15.72 17.81 -8.63
N GLU A 25 15.51 18.70 -7.67
CA GLU A 25 15.64 18.41 -6.26
C GLU A 25 14.57 17.37 -5.93
N PHE A 26 14.90 16.10 -5.78
CA PHE A 26 14.06 15.21 -4.98
C PHE A 26 14.32 15.53 -3.51
N CYS A 27 13.44 15.04 -2.64
CA CYS A 27 13.62 15.26 -1.22
C CYS A 27 14.85 14.51 -0.69
N ASP A 28 15.99 15.18 -0.69
CA ASP A 28 17.20 14.66 -0.07
C ASP A 28 17.12 14.84 1.45
N MET A 29 16.88 13.73 2.15
CA MET A 29 16.80 13.69 3.61
C MET A 29 18.09 14.20 4.27
N CYS A 30 19.25 13.79 3.75
CA CYS A 30 20.56 14.10 4.35
C CYS A 30 21.25 15.30 3.72
N GLY A 31 20.81 15.72 2.54
CA GLY A 31 21.48 16.72 1.73
C GLY A 31 22.72 16.16 1.04
N THR A 32 23.02 16.68 -0.16
CA THR A 32 24.21 16.36 -0.96
C THR A 32 24.35 14.88 -1.39
N GLY A 33 23.25 14.13 -1.48
CA GLY A 33 23.22 12.73 -1.90
C GLY A 33 23.90 11.77 -0.91
N GLN A 34 24.07 12.19 0.34
CA GLN A 34 24.73 11.39 1.35
C GLN A 34 23.75 10.40 1.99
N GLN A 35 24.18 9.14 2.16
CA GLN A 35 23.36 8.14 2.83
C GLN A 35 23.32 8.36 4.35
N PRO A 36 22.20 8.03 5.02
CA PRO A 36 22.11 8.04 6.48
C PRO A 36 23.10 7.03 7.10
N ALA A 37 23.70 7.36 8.25
CA ALA A 37 24.61 6.44 8.94
C ALA A 37 23.87 5.28 9.63
N ASN A 38 22.61 5.48 10.01
CA ASN A 38 21.80 4.51 10.76
C ASN A 38 20.73 3.87 9.86
N VAL A 39 21.15 3.25 8.75
CA VAL A 39 20.27 2.72 7.70
C VAL A 39 19.18 1.77 8.19
N ASP A 40 19.45 1.00 9.24
CA ASP A 40 18.56 -0.04 9.77
C ASP A 40 17.63 0.46 10.90
N LEU A 41 17.76 1.72 11.34
CA LEU A 41 16.83 2.25 12.35
C LEU A 41 15.44 2.40 11.73
N ILE A 42 14.44 1.83 12.40
CA ILE A 42 13.04 2.05 12.08
C ILE A 42 12.71 3.51 12.39
N VAL A 43 12.03 4.19 11.46
CA VAL A 43 11.45 5.52 11.65
C VAL A 43 9.99 5.27 12.02
N PRO A 44 9.65 5.23 13.32
CA PRO A 44 8.34 4.81 13.76
C PRO A 44 7.28 5.73 13.18
N PHE A 45 6.23 5.15 12.62
CA PHE A 45 5.10 5.88 12.09
C PHE A 45 5.52 6.98 11.08
N LEU A 46 6.22 6.58 10.04
CA LEU A 46 6.30 7.35 8.82
C LEU A 46 5.74 6.47 7.71
N ALA A 47 4.44 6.57 7.42
CA ALA A 47 3.85 5.71 6.40
C ALA A 47 4.40 6.07 5.02
N ILE A 48 5.06 5.12 4.38
CA ILE A 48 5.61 5.23 3.03
C ILE A 48 5.08 4.06 2.21
N GLY A 49 4.16 4.36 1.29
CA GLY A 49 3.42 3.31 0.58
C GLY A 49 2.62 2.46 1.57
N ASP A 50 2.83 1.14 1.52
CA ASP A 50 2.19 0.15 2.41
C ASP A 50 3.03 -0.16 3.66
N ASN A 51 4.17 0.51 3.86
CA ASN A 51 5.02 0.30 5.04
C ASN A 51 4.80 1.44 6.06
N ASP A 52 4.17 1.10 7.19
CA ASP A 52 3.89 2.04 8.27
C ASP A 52 5.12 2.35 9.16
N ASN A 53 6.15 1.52 9.11
CA ASN A 53 7.36 1.59 9.94
C ASN A 53 8.63 1.40 9.09
N PRO A 54 8.92 2.30 8.13
CA PRO A 54 10.06 2.18 7.24
C PRO A 54 11.38 2.40 7.98
N THR A 55 12.44 1.73 7.52
CA THR A 55 13.80 2.01 7.97
C THR A 55 14.30 3.35 7.41
N CYS A 56 15.29 3.96 8.07
CA CYS A 56 15.95 5.17 7.58
C CYS A 56 16.44 5.04 6.11
N GLN A 57 16.84 3.84 5.69
CA GLN A 57 17.19 3.57 4.29
C GLN A 57 15.98 3.65 3.35
N GLN A 58 14.84 3.10 3.74
CA GLN A 58 13.60 3.15 2.96
C GLN A 58 13.06 4.58 2.88
N VAL A 59 13.14 5.34 3.99
CA VAL A 59 12.77 6.77 4.01
C VAL A 59 13.68 7.58 3.08
N PHE A 60 14.99 7.34 3.13
CA PHE A 60 15.94 7.98 2.22
C PHE A 60 15.66 7.64 0.75
N GLY A 61 15.42 6.37 0.44
CA GLY A 61 15.08 5.90 -0.92
C GLY A 61 13.79 6.53 -1.44
N PHE A 62 12.75 6.55 -0.63
CA PHE A 62 11.48 7.17 -0.99
C PHE A 62 11.59 8.69 -1.19
N GLY A 63 12.27 9.38 -0.28
CA GLY A 63 12.51 10.82 -0.42
C GLY A 63 13.26 11.17 -1.71
N SER A 64 14.28 10.38 -2.04
CA SER A 64 15.14 10.59 -3.21
C SER A 64 14.52 10.17 -4.55
N GLN A 65 13.50 9.32 -4.56
CA GLN A 65 12.88 8.82 -5.79
C GLN A 65 11.46 9.36 -6.04
N SER A 66 10.73 9.71 -4.98
CA SER A 66 9.27 9.86 -5.07
C SER A 66 8.72 11.18 -4.51
N VAL A 67 9.52 11.98 -3.80
CA VAL A 67 9.01 13.18 -3.09
C VAL A 67 9.67 14.45 -3.60
N LYS A 68 8.86 15.47 -3.95
CA LYS A 68 9.39 16.77 -4.37
C LYS A 68 9.73 17.63 -3.14
N PRO A 69 10.65 18.60 -3.22
CA PRO A 69 11.17 19.33 -2.05
C PRO A 69 10.16 20.30 -1.46
N THR A 70 9.23 20.74 -2.30
CA THR A 70 8.11 21.62 -1.95
C THR A 70 6.97 20.86 -1.27
N ASP A 71 6.98 19.53 -1.29
CA ASP A 71 5.93 18.74 -0.67
C ASP A 71 6.09 18.82 0.85
N GLU A 72 4.97 18.94 1.57
CA GLU A 72 4.97 18.91 3.04
C GLU A 72 5.63 17.62 3.57
N VAL A 73 5.45 16.51 2.82
CA VAL A 73 6.11 15.23 3.04
C VAL A 73 7.64 15.36 3.05
N CYS A 74 8.23 16.24 2.22
CA CYS A 74 9.66 16.43 2.24
C CYS A 74 10.17 17.12 3.51
N SER A 75 9.40 18.07 4.03
CA SER A 75 9.72 18.70 5.31
C SER A 75 9.69 17.68 6.45
N LEU A 76 8.73 16.75 6.40
CA LEU A 76 8.64 15.61 7.33
C LEU A 76 9.78 14.61 7.15
N ILE A 77 10.19 14.28 5.92
CA ILE A 77 11.36 13.40 5.70
C ILE A 77 12.63 14.07 6.23
N LYS A 78 12.84 15.36 5.93
CA LYS A 78 14.01 16.12 6.39
C LYS A 78 14.05 16.33 7.89
N SER A 79 12.92 16.30 8.61
CA SER A 79 12.92 16.39 10.07
C SER A 79 13.53 15.15 10.74
N HIS A 80 13.65 14.03 10.03
CA HIS A 80 14.22 12.77 10.54
C HIS A 80 15.73 12.64 10.28
N LYS A 81 16.36 13.62 9.63
CA LYS A 81 17.79 13.56 9.25
C LYS A 81 18.72 13.37 10.46
N ASP A 82 18.38 13.96 11.61
CA ASP A 82 19.20 13.88 12.82
C ASP A 82 19.09 12.48 13.45
N PHE A 83 17.88 11.91 13.49
CA PHE A 83 17.63 10.55 13.95
C PHE A 83 18.34 9.49 13.08
N CYS A 84 18.24 9.63 11.76
CA CYS A 84 18.88 8.72 10.81
C CYS A 84 20.41 8.90 10.71
N GLY A 85 20.99 9.87 11.42
CA GLY A 85 22.43 10.08 11.45
C GLY A 85 23.00 10.58 10.12
N CYS A 86 22.27 11.46 9.42
CA CYS A 86 22.77 12.11 8.21
C CYS A 86 24.05 12.91 8.49
N PRO A 87 25.02 13.01 7.56
CA PRO A 87 26.24 13.76 7.86
C PRO A 87 25.96 15.26 8.03
N GLY A 88 26.55 15.86 9.06
CA GLY A 88 26.28 17.26 9.43
C GLY A 88 25.03 17.45 10.30
N ALA A 89 24.25 16.39 10.52
CA ALA A 89 23.24 16.34 11.57
C ALA A 89 23.83 16.59 12.95
N SER A 90 23.00 17.13 13.85
CA SER A 90 23.36 17.15 15.27
C SER A 90 23.39 15.73 15.79
N THR A 91 24.57 15.22 16.16
CA THR A 91 24.68 13.94 16.89
C THR A 91 24.18 14.04 18.32
N ALA A 92 23.85 15.26 18.78
CA ALA A 92 23.20 15.47 20.05
C ALA A 92 21.67 15.47 19.85
N PRO A 93 20.92 14.72 20.67
CA PRO A 93 19.46 14.78 20.65
C PRO A 93 18.99 16.23 20.87
N LEU A 94 17.94 16.61 20.15
CA LEU A 94 17.31 17.93 20.27
C LEU A 94 16.60 18.10 21.62
N ASN A 95 16.12 17.00 22.21
CA ASN A 95 15.44 16.91 23.51
C ASN A 95 14.23 17.87 23.64
N PHE A 96 13.54 18.16 22.53
CA PHE A 96 12.31 18.96 22.57
C PHE A 96 11.11 18.17 23.07
N CYS A 97 11.06 16.87 22.75
CA CYS A 97 10.19 15.90 23.40
C CYS A 97 11.02 14.73 23.94
N SER A 98 10.46 14.05 24.92
CA SER A 98 10.96 12.82 25.50
C SER A 98 9.75 11.96 25.85
N LEU A 99 9.94 10.64 25.88
CA LEU A 99 8.84 9.74 26.22
C LEU A 99 8.33 10.04 27.64
N CYS A 100 9.25 10.21 28.58
CA CYS A 100 8.88 10.56 29.95
C CYS A 100 8.88 12.08 30.18
N PRO A 101 8.03 12.58 31.09
CA PRO A 101 8.05 13.99 31.48
C PRO A 101 9.41 14.39 32.07
N GLU A 102 9.75 15.67 31.89
CA GLU A 102 11.00 16.29 32.38
C GLU A 102 12.30 15.63 31.85
N GLY A 103 12.23 14.86 30.76
CA GLY A 103 13.39 14.17 30.20
C GLY A 103 13.82 12.95 31.02
N ALA A 104 12.96 12.43 31.90
CA ALA A 104 13.25 11.21 32.64
C ALA A 104 13.48 10.02 31.69
N THR A 105 14.24 9.03 32.15
CA THR A 105 14.47 7.80 31.38
C THR A 105 13.37 6.79 31.70
N PRO A 106 12.79 6.12 30.70
CA PRO A 106 11.83 5.05 30.95
C PRO A 106 12.40 3.96 31.87
N LEU A 107 11.58 3.44 32.79
CA LEU A 107 12.01 2.36 33.69
C LEU A 107 12.02 0.99 32.98
N LYS A 108 11.18 0.80 31.97
CA LYS A 108 11.06 -0.45 31.20
C LYS A 108 11.70 -0.33 29.81
N LEU A 109 12.99 -0.01 29.75
CA LEU A 109 13.71 0.27 28.48
C LEU A 109 13.52 -0.78 27.36
N ASN A 110 13.46 -2.07 27.71
CA ASN A 110 13.37 -3.16 26.74
C ASN A 110 11.92 -3.65 26.52
N ALA A 111 10.91 -3.01 27.10
CA ALA A 111 9.53 -3.37 26.83
C ALA A 111 9.19 -2.97 25.40
N VAL A 112 8.74 -3.95 24.61
CA VAL A 112 8.27 -3.73 23.24
C VAL A 112 6.87 -3.13 23.35
N THR A 113 6.69 -1.95 22.77
CA THR A 113 5.39 -1.29 22.70
C THR A 113 4.53 -1.94 21.61
N PRO A 114 3.22 -1.69 21.56
CA PRO A 114 2.34 -2.08 20.46
C PRO A 114 2.72 -1.46 19.10
N PHE A 115 3.70 -0.57 19.08
CA PHE A 115 4.28 -0.02 17.86
C PHE A 115 5.47 -0.84 17.37
N GLU A 116 5.73 -1.99 17.98
CA GLU A 116 6.86 -2.91 17.71
C GLU A 116 8.25 -2.37 18.07
N ASP A 117 8.35 -1.10 18.47
CA ASP A 117 9.57 -0.52 19.02
C ASP A 117 9.69 -0.73 20.53
N THR A 118 10.91 -0.82 21.05
CA THR A 118 11.16 -0.77 22.48
C THR A 118 10.96 0.63 23.05
N CYS A 119 10.60 0.73 24.33
CA CYS A 119 10.52 2.01 25.05
C CYS A 119 11.81 2.85 24.95
N SER A 120 12.99 2.19 24.88
CA SER A 120 14.27 2.87 24.67
C SER A 120 14.41 3.45 23.26
N GLU A 121 13.94 2.72 22.24
CA GLU A 121 13.96 3.17 20.85
C GLU A 121 13.01 4.36 20.66
N LEU A 122 11.78 4.27 21.19
CA LEU A 122 10.83 5.39 21.16
C LEU A 122 11.32 6.63 21.90
N ASP A 123 11.85 6.47 23.11
CA ASP A 123 12.41 7.61 23.86
C ASP A 123 13.62 8.23 23.15
N THR A 124 14.42 7.41 22.45
CA THR A 124 15.52 7.90 21.61
C THR A 124 14.95 8.68 20.43
N TYR A 125 14.00 8.11 19.70
CA TYR A 125 13.35 8.74 18.55
C TYR A 125 12.73 10.09 18.89
N LEU A 126 11.92 10.17 19.95
CA LEU A 126 11.27 11.41 20.40
C LEU A 126 12.29 12.51 20.73
N LYS A 127 13.45 12.16 21.28
CA LYS A 127 14.52 13.13 21.58
C LYS A 127 15.17 13.72 20.34
N TYR A 128 15.03 13.12 19.17
CA TYR A 128 15.52 13.67 17.90
C TYR A 128 14.46 14.45 17.13
N LEU A 129 13.21 14.47 17.59
CA LEU A 129 12.16 15.23 16.93
C LEU A 129 12.28 16.74 17.20
N PRO A 130 12.00 17.59 16.20
CA PRO A 130 11.90 19.03 16.37
C PRO A 130 10.62 19.40 17.15
N ALA A 131 10.66 20.56 17.82
CA ALA A 131 9.63 20.97 18.77
C ALA A 131 8.21 21.11 18.18
N ASP A 132 8.10 21.44 16.90
CA ASP A 132 6.84 21.55 16.17
C ASP A 132 6.17 20.19 15.95
N LEU A 133 6.95 19.13 15.74
CA LEU A 133 6.42 17.78 15.60
C LEU A 133 5.97 17.18 16.94
N CYS A 134 6.55 17.61 18.06
CA CYS A 134 6.17 17.13 19.40
C CYS A 134 4.70 17.44 19.78
N LEU A 135 4.05 18.39 19.10
CA LEU A 135 2.65 18.76 19.34
C LEU A 135 1.67 18.10 18.36
N THR A 136 2.16 17.26 17.45
CA THR A 136 1.28 16.53 16.53
C THR A 136 0.51 15.45 17.28
N GLU A 137 -0.71 15.17 16.84
CA GLU A 137 -1.54 14.08 17.38
C GLU A 137 -0.80 12.74 17.35
N ARG A 138 0.00 12.51 16.29
CA ARG A 138 0.82 11.32 16.11
C ARG A 138 1.87 11.16 17.20
N VAL A 139 2.64 12.21 17.49
CA VAL A 139 3.60 12.18 18.60
C VAL A 139 2.89 12.12 19.95
N GLY A 140 1.73 12.74 20.07
CA GLY A 140 0.84 12.58 21.22
C GLY A 140 0.52 11.10 21.50
N SER A 141 0.17 10.32 20.47
CA SER A 141 -0.04 8.88 20.59
C SER A 141 1.19 8.09 21.05
N ILE A 142 2.40 8.48 20.63
CA ILE A 142 3.64 7.84 21.11
C ILE A 142 3.91 8.22 22.57
N MET A 143 3.74 9.50 22.92
CA MET A 143 3.95 9.99 24.27
C MET A 143 3.01 9.33 25.28
N ARG A 144 1.83 8.85 24.86
CA ARG A 144 0.94 8.03 25.69
C ARG A 144 1.50 6.65 26.08
N ALA A 145 2.60 6.22 25.47
CA ALA A 145 3.36 5.06 25.94
C ALA A 145 4.20 5.32 27.19
N ASP A 146 4.18 6.54 27.72
CA ASP A 146 4.91 6.91 28.93
C ASP A 146 4.53 6.05 30.16
N ALA A 147 3.24 5.81 30.38
CA ALA A 147 2.76 4.96 31.47
C ALA A 147 3.18 3.50 31.27
N PHE A 148 2.99 2.97 30.05
CA PHE A 148 3.40 1.62 29.67
C PHE A 148 4.91 1.39 29.94
N CYS A 149 5.72 2.35 29.50
CA CYS A 149 7.18 2.36 29.63
C CYS A 149 7.69 2.68 31.05
N GLY A 150 6.78 2.94 31.99
CA GLY A 150 7.09 3.14 33.41
C GLY A 150 7.74 4.50 33.69
N CYS A 151 7.31 5.55 33.00
CA CYS A 151 7.82 6.89 33.22
C CYS A 151 7.47 7.43 34.63
N PRO A 152 8.44 7.98 35.39
CA PRO A 152 8.17 8.47 36.74
C PRO A 152 7.12 9.58 36.79
N GLY A 153 6.12 9.43 37.66
CA GLY A 153 5.08 10.45 37.88
C GLY A 153 3.93 10.42 36.87
N VAL A 154 4.02 9.57 35.85
CA VAL A 154 2.93 9.29 34.93
C VAL A 154 2.08 8.15 35.50
N LYS A 155 0.76 8.27 35.37
CA LYS A 155 -0.18 7.19 35.60
C LYS A 155 -0.95 6.94 34.31
N ALA A 156 -1.13 5.69 33.94
CA ALA A 156 -2.08 5.35 32.90
C ALA A 156 -3.47 5.78 33.37
N GLU A 157 -4.29 6.25 32.44
CA GLU A 157 -5.69 6.54 32.74
C GLU A 157 -6.47 5.25 32.96
N CYS A 158 -6.04 4.19 32.27
CA CYS A 158 -6.59 2.88 32.33
C CYS A 158 -5.57 1.85 32.82
N TYR A 159 -5.89 1.21 33.94
CA TYR A 159 -5.24 -0.03 34.35
C TYR A 159 -6.29 -1.14 34.35
N MET A 160 -5.88 -2.33 33.90
CA MET A 160 -6.72 -3.52 33.97
C MET A 160 -6.96 -3.90 35.43
N CYS A 161 -5.93 -3.80 36.28
CA CYS A 161 -6.07 -4.00 37.72
C CYS A 161 -6.14 -2.65 38.46
N ASP A 162 -6.93 -2.60 39.54
CA ASP A 162 -7.08 -1.38 40.38
C ASP A 162 -5.79 -0.91 41.09
N ASP A 163 -4.69 -1.67 41.01
CA ASP A 163 -3.49 -1.46 41.84
C ASP A 163 -2.40 -0.59 41.20
N ASP A 164 -2.70 0.13 40.10
CA ASP A 164 -1.74 0.92 39.29
C ASP A 164 -0.54 0.08 38.75
N THR A 165 -0.51 -1.24 38.96
CA THR A 165 0.65 -2.08 38.63
C THR A 165 0.40 -3.08 37.51
N ASN A 166 -0.86 -3.29 37.09
CA ASN A 166 -1.25 -4.34 36.14
C ASN A 166 -0.58 -5.70 36.46
N ASN A 167 -0.48 -6.04 37.75
CA ASN A 167 0.08 -7.32 38.17
C ASN A 167 -0.95 -8.42 37.96
N LEU A 168 -0.94 -9.01 36.77
CA LEU A 168 -1.83 -10.09 36.39
C LEU A 168 -1.33 -11.41 36.97
N SER A 169 -2.22 -12.17 37.62
CA SER A 169 -1.88 -13.53 38.07
C SER A 169 -1.82 -14.52 36.91
N ASN A 170 -2.42 -14.19 35.76
CA ASN A 170 -2.46 -15.02 34.57
C ASN A 170 -2.15 -14.21 33.29
N PRO A 171 -0.92 -13.67 33.16
CA PRO A 171 -0.55 -12.79 32.05
C PRO A 171 -0.67 -13.46 30.68
N ASP A 172 -0.37 -14.77 30.59
CA ASP A 172 -0.34 -15.52 29.33
C ASP A 172 -1.72 -16.08 28.91
N ARG A 173 -2.80 -15.83 29.67
CA ARG A 173 -4.14 -16.30 29.29
C ARG A 173 -4.64 -15.54 28.08
N LEU A 174 -5.20 -16.24 27.11
CA LEU A 174 -5.83 -15.63 25.95
C LEU A 174 -7.21 -15.10 26.31
N VAL A 175 -7.47 -13.84 25.96
CA VAL A 175 -8.77 -13.19 25.98
C VAL A 175 -9.36 -13.32 24.57
N PRO A 176 -10.55 -13.91 24.41
CA PRO A 176 -11.21 -13.97 23.11
C PRO A 176 -11.66 -12.55 22.76
N PHE A 177 -11.03 -11.93 21.77
CA PHE A 177 -11.39 -10.60 21.33
C PHE A 177 -12.19 -10.71 20.03
N TYR A 178 -13.41 -10.18 20.04
CA TYR A 178 -14.22 -10.04 18.83
C TYR A 178 -13.91 -8.67 18.24
N GLU A 179 -13.22 -8.64 17.11
CA GLU A 179 -12.70 -7.39 16.59
C GLU A 179 -13.79 -6.55 15.90
N PHE A 180 -13.80 -5.25 16.19
CA PHE A 180 -14.58 -4.22 15.51
C PHE A 180 -13.89 -3.73 14.21
N LEU A 181 -12.74 -4.31 13.81
CA LEU A 181 -11.81 -3.74 12.80
C LEU A 181 -11.25 -4.71 11.71
N GLY A 182 -11.77 -5.93 11.54
CA GLY A 182 -11.48 -6.82 10.39
C GLY A 182 -10.44 -7.96 10.54
N ASN A 183 -9.71 -8.08 11.64
CA ASN A 183 -8.77 -9.14 12.00
C ASN A 183 -9.02 -9.68 13.43
N SER A 184 -9.50 -10.93 13.58
CA SER A 184 -9.66 -11.51 14.93
C SER A 184 -8.29 -11.85 15.53
N PHE A 185 -7.84 -11.10 16.52
CA PHE A 185 -6.68 -11.46 17.33
C PHE A 185 -7.15 -11.92 18.72
N SER A 186 -6.88 -13.17 19.09
CA SER A 186 -6.81 -13.53 20.51
C SER A 186 -5.55 -12.87 21.08
N SER A 187 -5.70 -11.95 22.04
CA SER A 187 -4.57 -11.35 22.75
C SER A 187 -4.36 -12.02 24.09
N THR A 188 -3.13 -12.09 24.56
CA THR A 188 -2.88 -12.46 25.95
C THR A 188 -3.38 -11.38 26.90
N CYS A 189 -3.70 -11.73 28.13
CA CYS A 189 -4.09 -10.80 29.19
C CYS A 189 -3.03 -9.71 29.39
N GLN A 190 -1.75 -10.04 29.26
CA GLN A 190 -0.66 -9.08 29.35
C GLN A 190 -0.67 -8.10 28.17
N GLU A 191 -0.74 -8.60 26.93
CA GLU A 191 -0.85 -7.75 25.73
C GLU A 191 -2.07 -6.82 25.82
N LEU A 192 -3.20 -7.34 26.28
CA LEU A 192 -4.41 -6.54 26.45
C LEU A 192 -4.23 -5.47 27.53
N ALA A 193 -3.72 -5.84 28.71
CA ALA A 193 -3.46 -4.86 29.78
C ALA A 193 -2.48 -3.77 29.34
N ASP A 194 -1.45 -4.15 28.58
CA ASP A 194 -0.44 -3.26 28.04
C ASP A 194 -1.02 -2.32 26.98
N PHE A 195 -1.79 -2.85 26.02
CA PHE A 195 -2.47 -2.07 24.98
C PHE A 195 -3.34 -0.98 25.57
N TYR A 196 -4.15 -1.30 26.58
CA TYR A 196 -5.06 -0.32 27.18
C TYR A 196 -4.39 0.67 28.12
N THR A 197 -3.15 0.43 28.57
CA THR A 197 -2.38 1.49 29.25
C THR A 197 -2.03 2.67 28.33
N LEU A 198 -2.14 2.48 27.01
CA LEU A 198 -1.85 3.50 25.99
C LEU A 198 -3.09 4.31 25.57
N TYR A 199 -4.28 3.81 25.86
CA TYR A 199 -5.52 4.45 25.44
C TYR A 199 -5.89 5.59 26.38
N ASP A 200 -6.18 6.73 25.74
CA ASP A 200 -6.67 7.95 26.35
C ASP A 200 -8.19 7.87 26.50
N THR A 201 -8.70 8.20 27.68
CA THR A 201 -10.12 8.19 28.02
C THR A 201 -10.82 9.50 27.67
N ASP A 202 -10.09 10.49 27.15
CA ASP A 202 -10.68 11.74 26.66
C ASP A 202 -11.51 11.57 25.38
N ASP A 203 -11.54 10.37 24.77
CA ASP A 203 -12.55 10.01 23.76
C ASP A 203 -13.85 9.53 24.45
N PRO A 204 -14.89 10.38 24.55
CA PRO A 204 -16.13 10.04 25.24
C PRO A 204 -16.95 8.96 24.52
N GLU A 205 -16.59 8.57 23.29
CA GLU A 205 -17.34 7.59 22.50
C GLU A 205 -16.99 6.13 22.85
N LEU A 206 -15.91 5.89 23.59
CA LEU A 206 -15.50 4.55 24.00
C LEU A 206 -15.29 4.46 25.51
N SER A 207 -16.17 3.74 26.22
CA SER A 207 -15.93 3.29 27.59
C SER A 207 -14.88 2.16 27.62
N THR A 208 -13.76 2.33 26.93
CA THR A 208 -12.66 1.37 26.76
C THR A 208 -12.18 0.85 28.12
N CYS A 209 -12.11 1.71 29.14
CA CYS A 209 -11.72 1.27 30.47
C CYS A 209 -12.70 0.34 31.15
N ASP A 210 -14.00 0.52 30.94
CA ASP A 210 -14.98 -0.39 31.51
C ASP A 210 -14.89 -1.77 30.84
N PHE A 211 -14.60 -1.80 29.54
CA PHE A 211 -14.35 -3.05 28.80
C PHE A 211 -13.15 -3.82 29.37
N VAL A 212 -12.01 -3.17 29.56
CA VAL A 212 -10.80 -3.84 30.12
C VAL A 212 -11.01 -4.32 31.53
N LYS A 213 -11.76 -3.56 32.33
CA LYS A 213 -12.08 -3.93 33.70
C LYS A 213 -12.96 -5.17 33.79
N VAL A 214 -13.79 -5.44 32.78
CA VAL A 214 -14.51 -6.72 32.68
C VAL A 214 -13.53 -7.89 32.63
N GLU A 215 -12.40 -7.72 31.95
CA GLU A 215 -11.38 -8.76 31.77
C GLU A 215 -10.46 -8.97 32.97
N SER A 216 -10.40 -7.98 33.86
CA SER A 216 -9.51 -7.98 35.03
C SER A 216 -9.64 -9.25 35.90
N GLY A 217 -10.87 -9.74 36.09
CA GLY A 217 -11.13 -10.96 36.86
C GLY A 217 -10.57 -12.21 36.20
N TYR A 218 -10.77 -12.35 34.88
CA TYR A 218 -10.29 -13.49 34.09
C TYR A 218 -8.76 -13.53 34.03
N CYS A 219 -8.14 -12.35 33.90
CA CYS A 219 -6.69 -12.17 33.91
C CYS A 219 -6.05 -12.25 35.31
N GLY A 220 -6.87 -12.37 36.36
CA GLY A 220 -6.43 -12.66 37.72
C GLY A 220 -5.93 -11.43 38.48
N CYS A 221 -6.50 -10.26 38.24
CA CYS A 221 -6.34 -9.11 39.12
C CYS A 221 -6.92 -9.45 40.51
N GLN A 222 -6.12 -9.29 41.56
CA GLN A 222 -6.58 -9.44 42.94
C GLN A 222 -7.30 -8.17 43.37
N SER A 223 -8.57 -8.01 42.99
CA SER A 223 -9.37 -6.92 43.55
C SER A 223 -9.60 -7.19 45.04
N ASN A 224 -9.38 -6.18 45.89
CA ASN A 224 -9.72 -6.21 47.33
C ASN A 224 -11.23 -6.22 47.62
N ILE A 225 -12.04 -6.33 46.57
CA ILE A 225 -13.51 -6.33 46.58
C ILE A 225 -13.95 -7.73 46.15
N ASP A 226 -15.08 -8.21 46.68
CA ASP A 226 -15.74 -9.51 46.45
C ASP A 226 -16.06 -9.84 44.96
N ASN A 227 -15.13 -9.65 44.03
CA ASN A 227 -15.20 -10.09 42.63
C ASN A 227 -14.89 -11.59 42.53
N SER A 228 -15.56 -12.40 43.37
CA SER A 228 -15.78 -13.79 43.00
C SER A 228 -16.39 -13.79 41.60
N PRO A 229 -16.02 -14.73 40.69
CA PRO A 229 -16.65 -14.85 39.39
C PRO A 229 -18.16 -14.78 39.61
N VAL A 230 -18.75 -13.71 39.11
CA VAL A 230 -20.19 -13.55 39.10
C VAL A 230 -20.60 -14.49 37.98
N ASN A 231 -20.75 -15.79 38.29
CA ASN A 231 -21.05 -16.87 37.34
C ASN A 231 -22.38 -16.59 36.62
N ALA A 232 -22.39 -15.61 35.74
CA ALA A 232 -23.58 -14.99 35.24
C ALA A 232 -23.80 -15.39 33.79
N CYS A 233 -22.77 -15.27 32.95
CA CYS A 233 -22.80 -15.87 31.64
C CYS A 233 -22.29 -17.30 31.72
N LYS A 234 -22.95 -18.19 30.98
CA LYS A 234 -22.60 -19.60 30.89
C LYS A 234 -22.54 -19.95 29.42
N LEU A 235 -21.50 -20.69 29.03
CA LEU A 235 -21.38 -21.19 27.67
C LEU A 235 -22.57 -22.11 27.35
N CYS A 236 -22.81 -23.13 28.17
CA CYS A 236 -24.00 -23.95 28.04
C CYS A 236 -25.22 -23.26 28.70
N SER A 237 -26.30 -23.09 27.94
CA SER A 237 -27.54 -22.44 28.40
C SER A 237 -28.21 -23.14 29.59
N ASP A 238 -28.03 -24.46 29.74
CA ASP A 238 -28.50 -25.25 30.89
C ASP A 238 -27.57 -25.14 32.13
N GLY A 239 -26.43 -24.49 31.96
CA GLY A 239 -25.37 -24.34 32.94
C GLY A 239 -24.56 -25.60 33.23
N SER A 240 -24.65 -26.62 32.39
CA SER A 240 -23.72 -27.74 32.40
C SER A 240 -22.32 -27.29 31.94
N ALA A 241 -21.30 -28.07 32.27
CA ALA A 241 -19.97 -27.89 31.68
C ALA A 241 -19.97 -28.47 30.26
N PRO A 242 -19.20 -27.90 29.32
CA PRO A 242 -19.07 -28.43 27.96
C PRO A 242 -18.51 -29.85 28.02
N VAL A 243 -19.18 -30.78 27.33
CA VAL A 243 -18.74 -32.18 27.26
C VAL A 243 -17.37 -32.28 26.58
N ASN A 244 -17.12 -31.41 25.60
CA ASN A 244 -15.90 -31.38 24.81
C ASN A 244 -14.94 -30.26 25.28
N GLY A 245 -14.70 -30.17 26.59
CA GLY A 245 -13.88 -29.11 27.19
C GLY A 245 -12.45 -28.98 26.63
N ASP A 246 -11.88 -30.06 26.09
CA ASP A 246 -10.53 -30.06 25.49
C ASP A 246 -10.52 -29.70 23.99
N LYS A 247 -11.70 -29.57 23.35
CA LYS A 247 -11.80 -29.22 21.93
C LYS A 247 -11.30 -27.80 21.73
N TYR A 248 -10.37 -27.64 20.80
CA TYR A 248 -9.75 -26.35 20.46
C TYR A 248 -10.61 -25.58 19.47
N ILE A 249 -10.79 -24.28 19.72
CA ILE A 249 -11.47 -23.32 18.86
C ILE A 249 -10.37 -22.50 18.19
N GLU A 250 -10.18 -22.68 16.89
CA GLU A 250 -9.05 -22.07 16.17
C GLU A 250 -9.19 -20.55 16.10
N GLU A 251 -10.42 -20.07 15.95
CA GLU A 251 -10.78 -18.65 15.84
C GLU A 251 -10.36 -17.86 17.09
N PHE A 252 -10.46 -18.47 18.28
CA PHE A 252 -10.08 -17.84 19.55
C PHE A 252 -8.76 -18.34 20.11
N LYS A 253 -8.14 -19.30 19.43
CA LYS A 253 -6.93 -20.01 19.87
C LYS A 253 -7.03 -20.59 21.28
N MET A 254 -8.22 -21.02 21.72
CA MET A 254 -8.46 -21.54 23.07
C MET A 254 -9.36 -22.78 23.06
N THR A 255 -9.34 -23.54 24.15
CA THR A 255 -10.23 -24.71 24.31
C THR A 255 -11.62 -24.29 24.79
N CYS A 256 -12.62 -25.15 24.58
CA CYS A 256 -13.97 -24.96 25.10
C CYS A 256 -14.03 -24.75 26.63
N SER A 257 -13.15 -25.42 27.38
CA SER A 257 -13.03 -25.22 28.83
C SER A 257 -12.40 -23.86 29.20
N GLN A 258 -11.47 -23.35 28.38
CA GLN A 258 -10.94 -22.00 28.52
C GLN A 258 -12.01 -20.95 28.20
N LEU A 259 -12.78 -21.13 27.12
CA LEU A 259 -13.91 -20.26 26.78
C LEU A 259 -14.99 -20.29 27.86
N GLU A 260 -15.36 -21.47 28.38
CA GLU A 260 -16.30 -21.57 29.50
C GLU A 260 -15.77 -20.83 30.74
N SER A 261 -14.46 -20.97 31.01
CA SER A 261 -13.82 -20.26 32.12
C SER A 261 -13.87 -18.76 31.93
N TYR A 262 -13.62 -18.26 30.71
CA TYR A 262 -13.73 -16.85 30.33
C TYR A 262 -15.16 -16.32 30.56
N MET A 263 -16.17 -17.02 30.04
CA MET A 263 -17.58 -16.64 30.14
C MET A 263 -18.06 -16.46 31.59
N ARG A 264 -17.48 -17.20 32.55
CA ARG A 264 -17.81 -17.08 33.99
C ARG A 264 -17.35 -15.77 34.63
N TYR A 265 -16.46 -15.01 33.99
CA TYR A 265 -16.01 -13.70 34.46
C TYR A 265 -16.82 -12.55 33.86
N ILE A 266 -17.66 -12.81 32.85
CA ILE A 266 -18.51 -11.79 32.23
C ILE A 266 -19.69 -11.44 33.14
N PRO A 267 -19.93 -10.16 33.44
CA PRO A 267 -21.07 -9.69 34.23
C PRO A 267 -22.43 -10.08 33.64
N ALA A 268 -23.42 -10.29 34.51
CA ALA A 268 -24.77 -10.75 34.13
C ALA A 268 -25.48 -9.84 33.13
N ASP A 269 -25.31 -8.54 33.32
CA ASP A 269 -25.88 -7.48 32.49
C ASP A 269 -25.20 -7.37 31.12
N GLN A 270 -24.08 -8.06 30.91
CA GLN A 270 -23.37 -8.10 29.63
C GLN A 270 -23.60 -9.39 28.85
N CYS A 271 -24.30 -10.39 29.41
CA CYS A 271 -24.56 -11.65 28.69
C CYS A 271 -25.42 -11.47 27.42
N GLU A 272 -26.15 -10.36 27.32
CA GLU A 272 -26.99 -10.03 26.16
C GLU A 272 -26.27 -9.15 25.13
N MET A 273 -24.99 -8.82 25.34
CA MET A 273 -24.20 -8.07 24.36
C MET A 273 -23.98 -8.93 23.10
N PRO A 274 -24.12 -8.39 21.88
CA PRO A 274 -24.04 -9.17 20.64
C PRO A 274 -22.80 -10.08 20.54
N TRP A 275 -21.62 -9.55 20.87
CA TRP A 275 -20.37 -10.31 20.84
C TRP A 275 -20.28 -11.43 21.90
N ILE A 276 -20.93 -11.26 23.06
CA ILE A 276 -21.05 -12.33 24.06
C ILE A 276 -22.04 -13.40 23.58
N VAL A 277 -23.13 -12.99 22.96
CA VAL A 277 -24.09 -13.92 22.34
C VAL A 277 -23.39 -14.76 21.28
N ASP A 278 -22.51 -14.17 20.46
CA ASP A 278 -21.69 -14.91 19.49
C ASP A 278 -20.79 -15.97 20.17
N PHE A 279 -20.17 -15.66 21.31
CA PHE A 279 -19.42 -16.66 22.08
C PHE A 279 -20.31 -17.77 22.63
N MET A 280 -21.54 -17.45 23.06
CA MET A 280 -22.50 -18.45 23.51
C MET A 280 -22.93 -19.40 22.40
N ARG A 281 -22.87 -18.99 21.12
CA ARG A 281 -23.17 -19.88 19.97
C ARG A 281 -22.13 -21.00 19.78
N PHE A 282 -20.97 -20.93 20.42
CA PHE A 282 -20.03 -22.05 20.47
C PHE A 282 -20.49 -23.18 21.41
N ASP A 283 -21.64 -23.04 22.08
CA ASP A 283 -22.20 -24.08 22.96
C ASP A 283 -22.35 -25.43 22.25
N TYR A 284 -22.82 -25.43 21.00
CA TYR A 284 -22.93 -26.63 20.17
C TYR A 284 -21.57 -27.22 19.86
N PHE A 285 -20.62 -26.39 19.41
CA PHE A 285 -19.25 -26.83 19.10
C PHE A 285 -18.58 -27.49 20.30
N CYS A 286 -18.85 -26.95 21.50
CA CYS A 286 -18.33 -27.42 22.78
C CYS A 286 -19.13 -28.58 23.42
N GLY A 287 -20.18 -29.07 22.75
CA GLY A 287 -20.94 -30.24 23.16
C GLY A 287 -21.90 -30.01 24.32
N CYS A 288 -22.46 -28.81 24.44
CA CYS A 288 -23.53 -28.52 25.39
C CYS A 288 -24.81 -29.28 25.01
N ALA A 289 -25.45 -29.96 25.96
CA ALA A 289 -26.51 -30.95 25.67
C ALA A 289 -27.80 -30.37 25.05
N ALA A 290 -28.07 -29.08 25.25
CA ALA A 290 -29.26 -28.39 24.76
C ALA A 290 -28.99 -27.55 23.49
N ALA A 291 -27.73 -27.47 23.06
CA ALA A 291 -27.34 -26.65 21.94
C ALA A 291 -27.71 -27.30 20.60
N THR A 292 -28.07 -26.47 19.63
CA THR A 292 -28.29 -26.88 18.25
C THR A 292 -27.51 -25.94 17.34
N ALA A 293 -26.70 -26.47 16.44
CA ALA A 293 -26.10 -25.67 15.39
C ALA A 293 -27.22 -25.01 14.56
N PRO A 294 -27.14 -23.69 14.29
CA PRO A 294 -28.10 -23.00 13.43
C PRO A 294 -28.02 -23.53 11.99
N CYS A 295 -26.80 -23.66 11.46
CA CYS A 295 -26.52 -24.13 10.10
C CYS A 295 -25.40 -25.21 10.11
N PRO A 296 -25.67 -26.41 10.64
CA PRO A 296 -24.66 -27.46 10.64
C PRO A 296 -24.28 -27.81 9.19
N ILE A 297 -22.97 -27.92 8.92
CA ILE A 297 -22.48 -28.33 7.61
C ILE A 297 -22.99 -29.75 7.26
N CYS A 298 -23.05 -30.66 8.23
CA CYS A 298 -23.55 -32.01 8.03
C CYS A 298 -25.04 -32.11 8.39
N SER A 299 -25.81 -32.80 7.54
CA SER A 299 -27.27 -33.00 7.73
C SER A 299 -27.65 -33.78 9.00
N ASP A 300 -26.72 -34.55 9.57
CA ASP A 300 -26.89 -35.23 10.86
C ASP A 300 -26.64 -34.31 12.07
N GLY A 301 -26.31 -33.05 11.80
CA GLY A 301 -25.95 -32.02 12.76
C GLY A 301 -24.47 -32.01 13.11
N THR A 302 -23.70 -33.06 12.83
CA THR A 302 -22.35 -33.20 13.35
C THR A 302 -21.37 -32.17 12.76
N THR A 303 -20.32 -31.83 13.51
CA THR A 303 -19.16 -31.07 13.01
C THR A 303 -18.00 -31.99 12.63
N GLU A 304 -18.22 -33.31 12.59
CA GLU A 304 -17.19 -34.29 12.27
C GLU A 304 -17.14 -34.47 10.76
N ILE A 305 -16.20 -33.77 10.14
CA ILE A 305 -15.95 -33.80 8.70
C ILE A 305 -14.67 -34.60 8.40
N ALA A 306 -14.67 -35.37 7.30
CA ALA A 306 -13.53 -36.21 6.96
C ALA A 306 -12.33 -35.40 6.41
N ASN A 307 -12.61 -34.25 5.78
CA ASN A 307 -11.61 -33.42 5.10
C ASN A 307 -11.56 -32.00 5.71
N PRO A 308 -11.17 -31.82 6.99
CA PRO A 308 -11.24 -30.52 7.64
C PRO A 308 -10.31 -29.47 7.03
N ASP A 309 -9.20 -29.88 6.44
CA ASP A 309 -8.19 -28.95 5.91
C ASP A 309 -8.37 -28.69 4.41
N ALA A 310 -9.39 -29.27 3.78
CA ALA A 310 -9.71 -28.99 2.38
C ALA A 310 -10.14 -27.53 2.21
N ILE A 311 -9.49 -26.82 1.29
CA ILE A 311 -9.81 -25.44 0.94
C ILE A 311 -11.04 -25.45 0.03
N ILE A 312 -12.00 -24.57 0.28
CA ILE A 312 -13.22 -24.42 -0.52
C ILE A 312 -13.00 -23.29 -1.52
N PRO A 313 -12.73 -23.59 -2.80
CA PRO A 313 -12.34 -22.56 -3.76
C PRO A 313 -13.45 -21.54 -4.00
N TYR A 314 -13.07 -20.26 -4.04
CA TYR A 314 -13.91 -19.09 -4.32
C TYR A 314 -15.09 -18.89 -3.38
N LEU A 315 -15.13 -19.60 -2.26
CA LEU A 315 -16.06 -19.28 -1.20
C LEU A 315 -15.49 -18.07 -0.44
N ILE A 316 -16.22 -16.97 -0.45
CA ILE A 316 -15.88 -15.78 0.32
C ILE A 316 -16.72 -15.81 1.58
N ILE A 317 -16.06 -15.92 2.72
CA ILE A 317 -16.65 -15.68 4.04
C ILE A 317 -16.07 -14.39 4.61
N PRO A 318 -16.71 -13.77 5.62
CA PRO A 318 -16.11 -12.62 6.28
C PRO A 318 -14.66 -12.93 6.71
N ASN A 319 -13.72 -12.09 6.29
CA ASN A 319 -12.29 -12.15 6.64
C ASN A 319 -11.51 -13.37 6.10
N ASN A 320 -12.04 -14.16 5.16
CA ASN A 320 -11.28 -15.22 4.50
C ASN A 320 -11.81 -15.54 3.09
N GLU A 321 -10.93 -15.37 2.11
CA GLU A 321 -11.12 -15.82 0.74
C GLU A 321 -10.58 -17.25 0.63
N ASN A 322 -11.46 -18.21 0.32
CA ASN A 322 -11.16 -19.65 0.29
C ASN A 322 -11.00 -20.29 1.68
N PRO A 323 -12.08 -20.32 2.50
CA PRO A 323 -12.04 -20.97 3.80
C PRO A 323 -11.80 -22.46 3.68
N THR A 324 -11.19 -23.04 4.71
CA THR A 324 -11.15 -24.49 4.87
C THR A 324 -12.52 -25.03 5.26
N CYS A 325 -12.76 -26.30 4.98
CA CYS A 325 -13.94 -27.02 5.44
C CYS A 325 -14.14 -26.94 6.96
N ARG A 326 -13.06 -26.92 7.74
CA ARG A 326 -13.09 -26.69 9.19
C ARG A 326 -13.61 -25.31 9.54
N GLN A 327 -13.07 -24.26 8.92
CA GLN A 327 -13.53 -22.89 9.15
C GLN A 327 -15.00 -22.74 8.77
N LEU A 328 -15.43 -23.33 7.64
CA LEU A 328 -16.82 -23.31 7.23
C LEU A 328 -17.72 -24.09 8.21
N ALA A 329 -17.28 -25.24 8.70
CA ALA A 329 -18.00 -26.02 9.71
C ALA A 329 -18.14 -25.25 11.02
N THR A 330 -17.10 -24.53 11.47
CA THR A 330 -17.19 -23.66 12.66
C THR A 330 -18.14 -22.49 12.42
N LEU A 331 -18.04 -21.82 11.28
CA LEU A 331 -18.93 -20.72 10.92
C LEU A 331 -20.40 -21.15 10.89
N GLY A 332 -20.71 -22.31 10.32
CA GLY A 332 -22.09 -22.81 10.27
C GLY A 332 -22.70 -23.04 11.66
N VAL A 333 -21.87 -23.32 12.66
CA VAL A 333 -22.30 -23.44 14.06
C VAL A 333 -22.61 -22.09 14.70
N ILE A 334 -22.01 -21.00 14.22
CA ILE A 334 -22.16 -19.67 14.84
C ILE A 334 -22.98 -18.67 14.01
N ALA A 335 -23.23 -18.98 12.74
CA ALA A 335 -23.98 -18.13 11.82
C ALA A 335 -25.42 -17.98 12.30
N GLU A 336 -25.89 -16.74 12.45
CA GLU A 336 -27.31 -16.48 12.67
C GLU A 336 -28.06 -16.48 11.34
N PRO A 337 -29.19 -17.23 11.22
CA PRO A 337 -30.03 -17.16 10.04
C PRO A 337 -30.51 -15.72 9.79
N GLY A 338 -30.08 -15.12 8.68
CA GLY A 338 -30.50 -13.78 8.23
C GLY A 338 -29.62 -12.60 8.68
N GLU A 339 -28.50 -12.81 9.37
CA GLU A 339 -27.57 -11.73 9.77
C GLU A 339 -26.34 -11.60 8.84
N LEU A 340 -26.06 -12.62 8.04
CA LEU A 340 -25.05 -12.61 6.99
C LEU A 340 -25.75 -12.64 5.62
N VAL A 341 -25.01 -12.45 4.51
CA VAL A 341 -25.46 -12.65 3.11
C VAL A 341 -25.98 -14.09 2.84
N LEU A 342 -26.09 -14.90 3.89
CA LEU A 342 -26.55 -16.27 3.97
C LEU A 342 -27.97 -16.26 4.55
N ASP A 343 -28.94 -15.89 3.72
CA ASP A 343 -30.37 -15.95 4.08
C ASP A 343 -30.84 -17.40 4.35
N ASP A 344 -30.05 -18.40 3.93
CA ASP A 344 -30.28 -19.81 4.21
C ASP A 344 -28.98 -20.58 4.55
N CYS A 345 -29.11 -21.70 5.26
CA CYS A 345 -28.00 -22.61 5.55
C CYS A 345 -27.49 -23.35 4.29
N SER A 346 -28.03 -23.02 3.11
CA SER A 346 -27.77 -23.75 1.87
C SER A 346 -26.29 -23.72 1.49
N ILE A 347 -25.59 -22.61 1.79
CA ILE A 347 -24.17 -22.51 1.45
C ILE A 347 -23.34 -23.54 2.20
N PHE A 348 -23.67 -23.82 3.47
CA PHE A 348 -22.96 -24.77 4.32
C PHE A 348 -23.30 -26.19 3.89
N GLU A 349 -24.60 -26.48 3.75
CA GLU A 349 -25.09 -27.79 3.31
C GLU A 349 -24.55 -28.17 1.91
N ALA A 350 -24.38 -27.19 1.01
CA ALA A 350 -23.81 -27.40 -0.31
C ALA A 350 -22.34 -27.87 -0.29
N GLN A 351 -21.60 -27.63 0.80
CA GLN A 351 -20.21 -28.08 0.94
C GLN A 351 -20.09 -29.38 1.73
N ALA A 352 -21.19 -29.94 2.25
CA ALA A 352 -21.20 -31.11 3.11
C ALA A 352 -20.50 -32.32 2.47
N ASP A 353 -20.79 -32.58 1.18
CA ASP A 353 -20.20 -33.71 0.47
C ASP A 353 -18.69 -33.51 0.26
N PHE A 354 -18.26 -32.31 -0.15
CA PHE A 354 -16.84 -31.96 -0.37
C PHE A 354 -16.02 -32.07 0.92
N CYS A 355 -16.57 -31.56 2.03
CA CYS A 355 -15.94 -31.64 3.35
C CYS A 355 -16.00 -33.06 3.95
N GLY A 356 -16.72 -33.98 3.33
CA GLY A 356 -16.76 -35.39 3.73
C GLY A 356 -17.62 -35.64 4.97
N CYS A 357 -18.80 -35.02 5.02
CA CYS A 357 -19.80 -35.29 6.05
C CYS A 357 -20.26 -36.77 6.04
N PRO A 358 -20.55 -37.39 7.20
CA PRO A 358 -21.05 -38.77 7.26
C PRO A 358 -22.37 -38.95 6.51
N GLY A 359 -22.42 -39.92 5.59
CA GLY A 359 -23.62 -40.22 4.80
C GLY A 359 -23.87 -39.25 3.64
N ALA A 360 -23.06 -38.21 3.51
CA ALA A 360 -23.00 -37.35 2.35
C ALA A 360 -22.44 -38.15 1.16
N THR A 361 -23.08 -38.08 0.00
CA THR A 361 -22.68 -38.81 -1.20
C THR A 361 -22.69 -37.86 -2.37
N LYS A 362 -21.63 -37.89 -3.18
CA LYS A 362 -21.53 -37.09 -4.42
C LYS A 362 -22.87 -37.10 -5.17
N PRO A 363 -23.39 -35.92 -5.57
CA PRO A 363 -24.61 -35.84 -6.35
C PRO A 363 -24.55 -36.77 -7.58
N LEU A 364 -25.67 -37.44 -7.90
CA LEU A 364 -25.79 -38.27 -9.10
C LEU A 364 -25.60 -37.46 -10.38
N GLU A 365 -26.01 -36.19 -10.34
CA GLU A 365 -25.81 -35.18 -11.38
C GLU A 365 -25.01 -34.05 -10.73
N SER A 366 -23.69 -34.08 -10.91
CA SER A 366 -22.79 -33.06 -10.37
C SER A 366 -22.30 -32.10 -11.46
N CYS A 367 -21.69 -30.99 -11.04
CA CYS A 367 -21.02 -30.10 -11.98
C CYS A 367 -19.82 -30.80 -12.61
N GLU A 368 -19.80 -30.81 -13.94
CA GLU A 368 -18.63 -31.22 -14.70
C GLU A 368 -17.73 -30.00 -14.93
N PHE A 369 -16.42 -30.18 -14.70
CA PHE A 369 -15.42 -29.15 -14.94
C PHE A 369 -15.14 -28.99 -16.44
N CYS A 370 -14.71 -30.06 -17.11
CA CYS A 370 -14.79 -30.13 -18.56
C CYS A 370 -16.22 -30.51 -18.97
N SER A 371 -16.79 -29.90 -20.02
CA SER A 371 -18.19 -30.12 -20.40
C SER A 371 -18.54 -31.54 -20.92
N ASP A 372 -17.54 -32.39 -21.11
CA ASP A 372 -17.68 -33.81 -21.45
C ASP A 372 -17.51 -34.75 -20.24
N GLY A 373 -17.36 -34.19 -19.04
CA GLY A 373 -17.09 -34.91 -17.80
C GLY A 373 -15.69 -35.54 -17.72
N ALA A 374 -14.79 -35.24 -18.65
CA ALA A 374 -13.43 -35.74 -18.61
C ALA A 374 -12.61 -35.07 -17.50
N VAL A 375 -11.66 -35.82 -16.93
CA VAL A 375 -10.62 -35.24 -16.08
C VAL A 375 -9.81 -34.24 -16.91
N PRO A 376 -9.48 -33.06 -16.37
CA PRO A 376 -8.71 -32.07 -17.10
C PRO A 376 -7.40 -32.68 -17.63
N PRO A 377 -7.01 -32.44 -18.90
CA PRO A 377 -5.79 -33.01 -19.46
C PRO A 377 -4.51 -32.60 -18.72
N ASN A 378 -4.53 -31.45 -18.05
CA ASN A 378 -3.42 -30.93 -17.26
C ASN A 378 -3.78 -30.85 -15.76
N PRO A 379 -4.00 -31.98 -15.06
CA PRO A 379 -4.56 -32.00 -13.71
C PRO A 379 -3.68 -31.29 -12.68
N SER A 380 -2.36 -31.36 -12.82
CA SER A 380 -1.39 -30.75 -11.89
C SER A 380 -1.07 -29.28 -12.17
N LEU A 381 -1.71 -28.68 -13.18
CA LEU A 381 -1.48 -27.28 -13.52
C LEU A 381 -2.14 -26.40 -12.45
N ILE A 382 -1.35 -25.49 -11.86
CA ILE A 382 -1.81 -24.54 -10.85
C ILE A 382 -2.43 -23.35 -11.60
N THR A 383 -3.72 -23.10 -11.35
CA THR A 383 -4.44 -21.96 -11.88
C THR A 383 -3.89 -20.64 -11.32
N PRO A 384 -4.20 -19.47 -11.92
CA PRO A 384 -3.79 -18.17 -11.38
C PRO A 384 -4.20 -17.90 -9.92
N PHE A 385 -5.07 -18.74 -9.36
CA PHE A 385 -5.64 -18.62 -8.02
C PHE A 385 -5.01 -19.58 -7.00
N GLY A 386 -4.03 -20.38 -7.41
CA GLY A 386 -3.26 -21.25 -6.52
C GLY A 386 -3.79 -22.69 -6.41
N ASP A 387 -5.02 -22.96 -6.83
CA ASP A 387 -5.56 -24.32 -6.91
C ASP A 387 -5.11 -25.04 -8.18
N THR A 388 -4.95 -26.36 -8.10
CA THR A 388 -4.72 -27.22 -9.26
C THR A 388 -6.01 -27.50 -10.03
N CYS A 389 -5.90 -27.75 -11.32
CA CYS A 389 -7.02 -28.18 -12.17
C CYS A 389 -7.73 -29.44 -11.63
N GLU A 390 -6.99 -30.36 -11.02
CA GLU A 390 -7.55 -31.54 -10.36
C GLU A 390 -8.39 -31.17 -9.14
N GLU A 391 -7.91 -30.27 -8.28
CA GLU A 391 -8.64 -29.80 -7.10
C GLU A 391 -9.94 -29.08 -7.48
N LEU A 392 -9.90 -28.20 -8.49
CA LEU A 392 -11.10 -27.52 -8.98
C LEU A 392 -12.09 -28.51 -9.62
N SER A 393 -11.59 -29.47 -10.41
CA SER A 393 -12.43 -30.51 -10.98
C SER A 393 -13.04 -31.42 -9.92
N GLU A 394 -12.29 -31.75 -8.88
CA GLU A 394 -12.77 -32.52 -7.75
C GLU A 394 -13.85 -31.74 -7.00
N TYR A 395 -13.61 -30.47 -6.68
CA TYR A 395 -14.57 -29.59 -6.01
C TYR A 395 -15.91 -29.52 -6.75
N LEU A 396 -15.89 -29.24 -8.06
CA LEU A 396 -17.11 -29.20 -8.87
C LEU A 396 -17.87 -30.54 -8.88
N SER A 397 -17.17 -31.67 -8.81
CA SER A 397 -17.80 -32.99 -8.76
C SER A 397 -18.66 -33.24 -7.51
N PHE A 398 -18.54 -32.40 -6.48
CA PHE A 398 -19.35 -32.42 -5.27
C PHE A 398 -20.54 -31.46 -5.31
N LEU A 399 -20.61 -30.56 -6.29
CA LEU A 399 -21.71 -29.60 -6.40
C LEU A 399 -22.86 -30.19 -7.24
N PRO A 400 -24.12 -30.02 -6.81
CA PRO A 400 -25.27 -30.48 -7.57
C PRO A 400 -25.49 -29.64 -8.85
N SER A 401 -26.15 -30.23 -9.85
CA SER A 401 -26.33 -29.65 -11.18
C SER A 401 -26.98 -28.26 -11.20
N ASP A 402 -27.83 -27.94 -10.22
CA ASP A 402 -28.51 -26.65 -10.08
C ASP A 402 -27.62 -25.53 -9.52
N GLN A 403 -26.47 -25.86 -8.93
CA GLN A 403 -25.47 -24.88 -8.47
C GLN A 403 -24.40 -24.57 -9.53
N CYS A 404 -24.39 -25.32 -10.64
CA CYS A 404 -23.37 -25.20 -11.66
C CYS A 404 -23.41 -23.90 -12.48
N ASP A 405 -24.53 -23.19 -12.40
CA ASP A 405 -24.81 -21.96 -13.16
C ASP A 405 -24.72 -20.70 -12.29
N ASN A 406 -24.28 -20.81 -11.03
CA ASN A 406 -23.98 -19.65 -10.20
C ASN A 406 -22.72 -18.95 -10.73
N ASP A 407 -22.70 -17.61 -10.76
CA ASP A 407 -21.55 -16.78 -11.18
C ASP A 407 -20.21 -17.26 -10.59
N ARG A 408 -20.18 -17.67 -9.32
CA ARG A 408 -18.98 -18.24 -8.68
C ARG A 408 -18.49 -19.50 -9.40
N ILE A 409 -19.40 -20.42 -9.70
CA ILE A 409 -19.07 -21.68 -10.36
C ILE A 409 -18.79 -21.45 -11.84
N GLY A 410 -19.44 -20.46 -12.46
CA GLY A 410 -19.09 -19.95 -13.78
C GLY A 410 -17.62 -19.54 -13.84
N PHE A 411 -17.15 -18.79 -12.83
CA PHE A 411 -15.74 -18.39 -12.74
C PHE A 411 -14.77 -19.57 -12.66
N ILE A 412 -15.07 -20.57 -11.82
CA ILE A 412 -14.26 -21.81 -11.71
C ILE A 412 -14.25 -22.55 -13.04
N LYS A 413 -15.41 -22.69 -13.68
CA LYS A 413 -15.53 -23.38 -14.97
C LYS A 413 -14.77 -22.70 -16.09
N ARG A 414 -14.63 -21.37 -16.08
CA ARG A 414 -13.80 -20.65 -17.07
C ARG A 414 -12.32 -21.03 -17.02
N GLN A 415 -11.87 -21.65 -15.94
CA GLN A 415 -10.51 -22.22 -15.86
C GLN A 415 -10.37 -23.53 -16.68
N ASP A 416 -11.46 -24.09 -17.20
CA ASP A 416 -11.46 -25.30 -18.03
C ASP A 416 -10.53 -25.14 -19.24
N PHE A 417 -10.49 -23.94 -19.83
CA PHE A 417 -9.60 -23.56 -20.91
C PHE A 417 -8.13 -23.70 -20.50
N PHE A 418 -7.77 -23.12 -19.36
CA PHE A 418 -6.40 -23.15 -18.83
C PHE A 418 -5.96 -24.59 -18.55
N CYS A 419 -6.88 -25.39 -18.02
CA CYS A 419 -6.66 -26.80 -17.71
C CYS A 419 -6.67 -27.73 -18.93
N GLY A 420 -6.90 -27.17 -20.13
CA GLY A 420 -6.83 -27.88 -21.40
C GLY A 420 -8.07 -28.67 -21.78
N CYS A 421 -9.23 -28.40 -21.18
CA CYS A 421 -10.47 -29.09 -21.51
C CYS A 421 -10.81 -28.91 -23.01
N PRO A 422 -11.03 -29.99 -23.79
CA PRO A 422 -11.19 -29.91 -25.26
C PRO A 422 -12.40 -29.10 -25.73
N SER A 423 -13.39 -28.96 -24.85
CA SER A 423 -14.65 -28.28 -25.11
C SER A 423 -14.66 -26.81 -24.70
N ALA A 424 -13.60 -26.34 -24.05
CA ALA A 424 -13.51 -24.98 -23.55
C ALA A 424 -13.41 -24.02 -24.75
N THR A 425 -14.53 -23.44 -25.14
CA THR A 425 -14.58 -22.36 -26.12
C THR A 425 -14.81 -21.07 -25.39
N THR A 426 -13.91 -20.10 -25.54
CA THR A 426 -14.13 -18.76 -25.01
C THR A 426 -15.05 -18.00 -25.98
N SER A 427 -16.07 -17.31 -25.46
CA SER A 427 -16.87 -16.37 -26.24
C SER A 427 -16.00 -15.21 -26.75
N CYS A 428 -14.95 -14.89 -26.00
CA CYS A 428 -13.90 -13.96 -26.33
C CYS A 428 -12.58 -14.69 -26.55
N ALA A 429 -12.31 -15.14 -27.78
CA ALA A 429 -11.02 -15.71 -28.17
C ALA A 429 -10.10 -14.65 -28.77
N LEU A 430 -8.80 -14.71 -28.51
CA LEU A 430 -7.84 -13.77 -29.11
C LEU A 430 -7.86 -13.87 -30.64
N CYS A 431 -7.89 -15.08 -31.20
CA CYS A 431 -8.04 -15.29 -32.65
C CYS A 431 -9.52 -15.49 -33.02
N ALA A 432 -10.27 -14.37 -33.06
CA ALA A 432 -11.72 -14.34 -33.28
C ALA A 432 -12.18 -15.15 -34.50
N ASP A 433 -11.47 -15.01 -35.63
CA ASP A 433 -11.84 -15.63 -36.91
C ASP A 433 -11.81 -17.17 -36.89
N HIS A 434 -11.13 -17.74 -35.89
CA HIS A 434 -11.01 -19.19 -35.72
C HIS A 434 -11.67 -19.71 -34.44
N GLY A 435 -12.24 -18.82 -33.61
CA GLY A 435 -12.72 -19.18 -32.28
C GLY A 435 -11.65 -19.90 -31.45
N SER A 436 -10.39 -19.54 -31.65
CA SER A 436 -9.24 -20.26 -31.11
C SER A 436 -8.32 -19.29 -30.38
N ASN A 437 -7.68 -19.80 -29.33
CA ASN A 437 -6.62 -19.12 -28.60
C ASN A 437 -5.23 -19.65 -28.97
N ALA A 438 -5.14 -20.47 -30.03
CA ALA A 438 -3.88 -20.94 -30.56
C ALA A 438 -3.13 -19.81 -31.27
N ILE A 439 -2.11 -19.28 -30.59
CA ILE A 439 -1.23 -18.22 -31.07
C ILE A 439 0.15 -18.77 -31.43
N ALA A 440 0.79 -18.21 -32.46
CA ALA A 440 2.13 -18.63 -32.87
C ALA A 440 3.24 -18.08 -31.97
N PHE A 441 2.98 -16.96 -31.27
CA PHE A 441 3.98 -16.21 -30.53
C PHE A 441 3.59 -15.96 -29.08
N ALA A 442 3.39 -17.05 -28.32
CA ALA A 442 2.96 -17.03 -26.92
C ALA A 442 3.83 -16.14 -26.00
N ASP A 443 5.14 -16.12 -26.22
CA ASP A 443 6.14 -15.42 -25.40
C ASP A 443 6.32 -13.95 -25.77
N ARG A 444 5.72 -13.47 -26.87
CA ARG A 444 5.85 -12.06 -27.27
C ARG A 444 5.11 -11.16 -26.29
N ARG A 445 5.80 -10.18 -25.73
CA ARG A 445 5.20 -9.11 -24.95
C ARG A 445 4.51 -8.09 -25.84
N ILE A 446 3.34 -7.64 -25.40
CA ILE A 446 2.54 -6.62 -26.08
C ILE A 446 2.90 -5.26 -25.49
N PRO A 447 3.57 -4.37 -26.26
CA PRO A 447 3.91 -3.04 -25.78
C PRO A 447 2.69 -2.24 -25.33
N LEU A 448 2.81 -1.56 -24.19
CA LEU A 448 1.85 -0.57 -23.68
C LEU A 448 0.48 -1.14 -23.29
N LEU A 449 0.23 -2.43 -23.49
CA LEU A 449 -0.92 -3.09 -22.89
C LEU A 449 -0.65 -3.26 -21.38
N SER A 450 -1.59 -2.81 -20.56
CA SER A 450 -1.56 -3.07 -19.12
C SER A 450 -2.74 -3.94 -18.75
N LEU A 451 -2.45 -5.11 -18.20
CA LEU A 451 -3.43 -5.92 -17.49
C LEU A 451 -3.31 -5.67 -15.99
N PRO A 452 -4.33 -6.01 -15.18
CA PRO A 452 -4.18 -6.02 -13.73
C PRO A 452 -2.91 -6.78 -13.34
N LEU A 453 -2.04 -6.13 -12.57
CA LEU A 453 -0.78 -6.70 -12.04
C LEU A 453 0.36 -6.96 -13.06
N ASN A 454 0.17 -6.68 -14.37
CA ASN A 454 1.23 -6.90 -15.36
C ASN A 454 1.23 -5.80 -16.45
N THR A 455 2.27 -4.98 -16.43
CA THR A 455 2.55 -4.01 -17.48
C THR A 455 3.35 -4.70 -18.59
N ASN A 456 2.82 -4.69 -19.82
CA ASN A 456 3.35 -5.42 -20.97
C ASN A 456 3.23 -6.96 -20.86
N PRO A 457 2.00 -7.48 -20.76
CA PRO A 457 1.78 -8.92 -20.73
C PRO A 457 2.27 -9.57 -22.03
N THR A 458 2.64 -10.83 -21.92
CA THR A 458 2.86 -11.72 -23.06
C THR A 458 1.53 -12.03 -23.75
N CYS A 459 1.59 -12.41 -25.03
CA CYS A 459 0.42 -12.86 -25.77
C CYS A 459 -0.27 -14.04 -25.08
N GLN A 460 0.49 -14.92 -24.43
CA GLN A 460 -0.05 -16.01 -23.61
C GLN A 460 -0.82 -15.49 -22.40
N GLU A 461 -0.27 -14.53 -21.65
CA GLU A 461 -0.96 -13.91 -20.51
C GLU A 461 -2.24 -13.19 -20.94
N VAL A 462 -2.28 -12.59 -22.14
CA VAL A 462 -3.52 -12.02 -22.70
C VAL A 462 -4.55 -13.10 -23.02
N VAL A 463 -4.13 -14.20 -23.64
CA VAL A 463 -5.01 -15.35 -23.90
C VAL A 463 -5.60 -15.88 -22.59
N GLU A 464 -4.77 -16.03 -21.56
CA GLU A 464 -5.19 -16.48 -20.23
C GLU A 464 -6.15 -15.48 -19.58
N PHE A 465 -5.82 -14.19 -19.62
CA PHE A 465 -6.70 -13.13 -19.10
C PHE A 465 -8.06 -13.12 -19.80
N MET A 466 -8.10 -13.24 -21.13
CA MET A 466 -9.34 -13.29 -21.90
C MET A 466 -10.17 -14.54 -21.55
N ALA A 467 -9.51 -15.69 -21.34
CA ALA A 467 -10.19 -16.93 -20.97
C ALA A 467 -10.80 -16.85 -19.55
N VAL A 468 -10.06 -16.33 -18.58
CA VAL A 468 -10.54 -16.19 -17.20
C VAL A 468 -11.72 -15.20 -17.11
N ASN A 469 -11.69 -14.13 -17.91
CA ASN A 469 -12.71 -13.09 -17.94
C ASN A 469 -13.75 -13.31 -19.06
N ASP A 470 -13.88 -14.53 -19.58
CA ASP A 470 -14.82 -14.81 -20.64
C ASP A 470 -16.27 -14.56 -20.17
N GLY A 471 -17.05 -13.83 -20.96
CA GLY A 471 -18.40 -13.37 -20.58
C GLY A 471 -18.45 -12.15 -19.65
N ASP A 472 -17.37 -11.87 -18.90
CA ASP A 472 -17.25 -10.65 -18.09
C ASP A 472 -16.66 -9.47 -18.90
N LEU A 473 -15.85 -9.78 -19.92
CA LEU A 473 -15.38 -8.79 -20.88
C LEU A 473 -16.55 -8.29 -21.73
N SER A 474 -16.80 -6.98 -21.66
CA SER A 474 -17.69 -6.32 -22.63
C SER A 474 -17.20 -6.56 -24.07
N ASP A 475 -18.11 -6.53 -25.04
CA ASP A 475 -17.76 -6.65 -26.47
C ASP A 475 -16.62 -5.70 -26.89
N ALA A 476 -16.59 -4.49 -26.30
CA ALA A 476 -15.54 -3.51 -26.54
C ALA A 476 -14.19 -3.92 -25.93
N GLY A 477 -14.20 -4.46 -24.70
CA GLY A 477 -12.98 -4.98 -24.06
C GLY A 477 -12.42 -6.18 -24.81
N CYS A 478 -13.30 -7.10 -25.24
CA CYS A 478 -12.92 -8.23 -26.08
C CYS A 478 -12.32 -7.77 -27.41
N SER A 479 -13.00 -6.85 -28.11
CA SER A 479 -12.55 -6.32 -29.40
C SER A 479 -11.21 -5.58 -29.28
N ALA A 480 -10.99 -4.86 -28.18
CA ALA A 480 -9.74 -4.16 -27.92
C ALA A 480 -8.56 -5.15 -27.79
N LEU A 481 -8.74 -6.25 -27.06
CA LEU A 481 -7.70 -7.28 -26.92
C LEU A 481 -7.49 -8.07 -28.23
N GLN A 482 -8.56 -8.34 -28.97
CA GLN A 482 -8.50 -8.94 -30.31
C GLN A 482 -7.74 -8.07 -31.32
N GLY A 483 -7.61 -6.76 -31.08
CA GLY A 483 -6.75 -5.87 -31.87
C GLY A 483 -5.28 -6.34 -31.92
N TYR A 484 -4.83 -7.11 -30.92
CA TYR A 484 -3.47 -7.66 -30.86
C TYR A 484 -3.31 -9.05 -31.48
N ALA A 485 -4.39 -9.64 -31.99
CA ALA A 485 -4.40 -11.00 -32.54
C ALA A 485 -3.32 -11.23 -33.60
N GLY A 486 -3.16 -10.28 -34.53
CA GLY A 486 -2.17 -10.37 -35.60
C GLY A 486 -0.73 -10.36 -35.07
N TYR A 487 -0.45 -9.51 -34.08
CA TYR A 487 0.87 -9.42 -33.44
C TYR A 487 1.25 -10.71 -32.68
N CYS A 488 0.25 -11.33 -32.05
CA CYS A 488 0.40 -12.63 -31.38
C CYS A 488 0.45 -13.82 -32.35
N GLY A 489 0.30 -13.58 -33.65
CA GLY A 489 0.45 -14.59 -34.70
C GLY A 489 -0.77 -15.48 -34.84
N CYS A 490 -1.97 -14.93 -34.62
CA CYS A 490 -3.20 -15.60 -35.00
C CYS A 490 -3.21 -15.90 -36.52
N PRO A 491 -3.67 -17.10 -36.93
CA PRO A 491 -3.80 -17.43 -38.33
C PRO A 491 -4.78 -16.49 -39.04
N GLU A 492 -4.59 -16.27 -40.34
CA GLU A 492 -5.45 -15.46 -41.22
C GLU A 492 -5.53 -13.95 -40.93
N THR A 493 -5.01 -13.47 -39.80
CA THR A 493 -4.87 -12.03 -39.55
C THR A 493 -3.91 -11.40 -40.55
N THR A 494 -4.44 -10.57 -41.45
CA THR A 494 -3.62 -9.81 -42.39
C THR A 494 -2.98 -8.63 -41.67
N VAL A 495 -1.68 -8.43 -41.90
CA VAL A 495 -0.97 -7.22 -41.47
C VAL A 495 -1.74 -6.00 -41.99
N ILE A 496 -2.17 -5.12 -41.07
CA ILE A 496 -2.99 -3.94 -41.39
C ILE A 496 -2.11 -2.87 -42.07
N SER A 497 -0.90 -2.63 -41.54
CA SER A 497 0.09 -1.68 -42.06
C SER A 497 -0.49 -0.28 -42.35
N GLU A 498 -1.39 0.20 -41.51
CA GLU A 498 -1.97 1.54 -41.65
C GLU A 498 -1.00 2.66 -41.24
N CYS A 499 -0.06 2.34 -40.36
CA CYS A 499 1.13 3.14 -40.08
C CYS A 499 2.40 2.30 -40.12
N SER A 500 3.53 2.99 -40.06
CA SER A 500 4.85 2.38 -40.07
C SER A 500 5.69 2.89 -38.91
N PHE A 501 6.41 1.97 -38.27
CA PHE A 501 7.30 2.29 -37.15
C PHE A 501 8.37 3.32 -37.57
N CYS A 502 9.05 3.06 -38.70
CA CYS A 502 9.82 4.11 -39.36
C CYS A 502 8.87 5.00 -40.19
N PRO A 503 8.91 6.35 -40.08
CA PRO A 503 7.98 7.26 -40.76
C PRO A 503 7.87 7.12 -42.28
N TYR A 504 8.88 6.52 -42.93
CA TYR A 504 8.93 6.32 -44.38
C TYR A 504 8.61 4.87 -44.82
N GLY A 505 8.19 4.00 -43.90
CA GLY A 505 7.90 2.60 -44.18
C GLY A 505 9.13 1.70 -44.34
N ASP A 506 10.33 2.22 -44.10
CA ASP A 506 11.56 1.43 -44.09
C ASP A 506 11.59 0.47 -42.89
N THR A 507 12.33 -0.63 -43.00
CA THR A 507 12.65 -1.49 -41.85
C THR A 507 13.75 -0.85 -40.99
N PRO A 508 13.73 -1.01 -39.65
CA PRO A 508 14.80 -0.51 -38.79
C PRO A 508 16.14 -1.15 -39.16
N SER A 509 17.22 -0.37 -39.20
CA SER A 509 18.55 -0.90 -39.54
C SER A 509 19.16 -1.73 -38.39
N ASN A 510 18.69 -1.51 -37.16
CA ASN A 510 19.17 -2.19 -35.96
C ASN A 510 18.07 -3.10 -35.38
N SER A 511 17.54 -4.04 -36.17
CA SER A 511 16.40 -4.90 -35.81
C SER A 511 16.54 -5.59 -34.44
N ASP A 512 17.75 -6.04 -34.11
CA ASP A 512 17.99 -6.85 -32.90
C ASP A 512 18.33 -5.99 -31.66
N LYS A 513 18.38 -4.66 -31.81
CA LYS A 513 18.70 -3.76 -30.70
C LYS A 513 17.53 -3.75 -29.70
N VAL A 514 17.86 -3.99 -28.44
CA VAL A 514 16.95 -3.89 -27.30
C VAL A 514 16.85 -2.41 -26.92
N VAL A 515 15.64 -1.84 -26.95
CA VAL A 515 15.40 -0.39 -26.69
C VAL A 515 14.67 -0.13 -25.36
N SER A 516 14.17 -1.20 -24.76
CA SER A 516 13.63 -1.30 -23.42
C SER A 516 13.96 -2.71 -22.95
N ASP A 517 14.09 -2.95 -21.64
CA ASP A 517 14.41 -4.27 -21.07
C ASP A 517 13.56 -5.43 -21.62
N LEU A 518 12.41 -5.11 -22.23
CA LEU A 518 11.44 -6.05 -22.76
C LEU A 518 11.34 -6.08 -24.29
N PHE A 519 11.85 -5.09 -25.04
CA PHE A 519 11.52 -4.92 -26.46
C PHE A 519 12.73 -4.71 -27.36
N THR A 520 12.72 -5.40 -28.51
CA THR A 520 13.63 -5.15 -29.63
C THR A 520 13.02 -4.20 -30.66
N CYS A 521 13.86 -3.54 -31.43
CA CYS A 521 13.43 -2.72 -32.57
C CYS A 521 12.56 -3.49 -33.57
N GLN A 522 12.88 -4.76 -33.85
CA GLN A 522 12.06 -5.60 -34.70
C GLN A 522 10.70 -5.90 -34.05
N GLY A 523 10.67 -6.16 -32.73
CA GLY A 523 9.44 -6.37 -31.99
C GLY A 523 8.50 -5.17 -32.06
N LEU A 524 9.02 -3.95 -31.86
CA LEU A 524 8.23 -2.72 -32.00
C LEU A 524 7.78 -2.47 -33.45
N HIS A 525 8.65 -2.73 -34.43
CA HIS A 525 8.30 -2.65 -35.85
C HIS A 525 7.17 -3.61 -36.22
N ASP A 526 7.27 -4.87 -35.77
CA ASP A 526 6.24 -5.88 -35.98
C ASP A 526 4.94 -5.46 -35.30
N PHE A 527 4.98 -4.97 -34.06
CA PHE A 527 3.80 -4.49 -33.32
C PHE A 527 3.06 -3.38 -34.06
N VAL A 528 3.77 -2.33 -34.50
CA VAL A 528 3.17 -1.20 -35.24
C VAL A 528 2.51 -1.66 -36.53
N SER A 529 3.05 -2.70 -37.19
CA SER A 529 2.46 -3.21 -38.44
C SER A 529 1.05 -3.78 -38.27
N PHE A 530 0.64 -4.09 -37.03
CA PHE A 530 -0.70 -4.58 -36.67
C PHE A 530 -1.60 -3.53 -36.03
N LEU A 531 -1.14 -2.29 -35.81
CA LEU A 531 -2.00 -1.22 -35.31
C LEU A 531 -3.01 -0.79 -36.39
N ASP A 532 -4.23 -0.54 -35.95
CA ASP A 532 -5.29 0.02 -36.78
C ASP A 532 -5.16 1.54 -36.89
N LYS A 533 -6.08 2.17 -37.64
CA LYS A 533 -6.08 3.62 -37.86
C LYS A 533 -6.03 4.45 -36.58
N ASP A 534 -6.77 4.02 -35.57
CA ASP A 534 -6.96 4.77 -34.34
C ASP A 534 -5.71 4.62 -33.46
N GLY A 535 -5.14 3.41 -33.39
CA GLY A 535 -3.85 3.14 -32.78
C GLY A 535 -2.70 3.89 -33.45
N CYS A 536 -2.79 4.08 -34.77
CA CYS A 536 -1.84 4.83 -35.60
C CYS A 536 -2.02 6.36 -35.60
N SER A 537 -3.01 6.90 -34.89
CA SER A 537 -3.27 8.34 -34.88
C SER A 537 -2.06 9.12 -34.36
N GLU A 538 -1.75 10.27 -34.97
CA GLU A 538 -0.72 11.19 -34.42
C GLU A 538 -1.08 11.69 -33.02
N ASP A 539 -2.37 11.65 -32.66
CA ASP A 539 -2.87 12.00 -31.32
C ASP A 539 -2.72 10.84 -30.32
N SER A 540 -2.36 9.63 -30.77
CA SER A 540 -2.12 8.48 -29.90
C SER A 540 -0.77 8.65 -29.18
N ASN A 541 -0.83 8.89 -27.87
CA ASN A 541 0.37 8.98 -27.04
C ASN A 541 1.18 7.68 -27.08
N ASP A 542 0.51 6.53 -27.16
CA ASP A 542 1.14 5.21 -27.21
C ASP A 542 1.97 5.04 -28.49
N PHE A 543 1.40 5.43 -29.63
CA PHE A 543 2.12 5.40 -30.90
C PHE A 543 3.28 6.39 -30.93
N ARG A 544 3.11 7.60 -30.38
CA ARG A 544 4.20 8.58 -30.24
C ARG A 544 5.34 8.04 -29.37
N GLN A 545 5.04 7.35 -28.28
CA GLN A 545 6.04 6.71 -27.42
C GLN A 545 6.79 5.60 -28.15
N ILE A 546 6.08 4.73 -28.86
CA ILE A 546 6.73 3.67 -29.65
C ILE A 546 7.60 4.26 -30.76
N GLN A 547 7.09 5.26 -31.50
CA GLN A 547 7.81 5.89 -32.59
C GLN A 547 9.05 6.68 -32.12
N ALA A 548 9.11 7.11 -30.87
CA ALA A 548 10.30 7.76 -30.32
C ALA A 548 11.55 6.84 -30.35
N PHE A 549 11.36 5.52 -30.32
CA PHE A 549 12.45 4.55 -30.49
C PHE A 549 12.94 4.42 -31.95
N ALA A 550 12.24 4.98 -32.94
CA ALA A 550 12.59 4.83 -34.35
C ALA A 550 14.00 5.33 -34.68
N TYR A 551 14.45 6.41 -34.04
CA TYR A 551 15.82 6.92 -34.20
C TYR A 551 16.86 5.90 -33.72
N ILE A 552 16.68 5.36 -32.52
CA ILE A 552 17.60 4.38 -31.89
C ILE A 552 17.67 3.09 -32.72
N CYS A 553 16.53 2.73 -33.31
CA CYS A 553 16.41 1.60 -34.22
C CYS A 553 17.00 1.84 -35.62
N GLY A 554 17.51 3.04 -35.89
CA GLY A 554 18.19 3.40 -37.13
C GLY A 554 17.24 3.57 -38.32
N CYS A 555 16.01 4.02 -38.07
CA CYS A 555 15.10 4.43 -39.13
C CYS A 555 15.68 5.63 -39.91
N ARG A 556 15.57 5.60 -41.24
CA ARG A 556 16.11 6.68 -42.09
C ARG A 556 15.31 7.97 -41.94
N ASN A 557 16.03 9.10 -41.96
CA ASN A 557 15.47 10.45 -41.88
C ASN A 557 14.57 10.67 -40.65
N VAL A 558 14.82 9.92 -39.57
CA VAL A 558 14.28 10.20 -38.25
C VAL A 558 15.36 10.94 -37.50
N GLU A 559 15.05 12.14 -37.05
CA GLU A 559 15.89 12.89 -36.13
C GLU A 559 15.32 12.72 -34.72
N PRO A 560 16.17 12.54 -33.69
CA PRO A 560 15.70 12.45 -32.32
C PRO A 560 15.12 13.79 -31.90
N ILE A 561 14.07 13.76 -31.07
CA ILE A 561 13.38 14.98 -30.63
C ILE A 561 14.31 15.80 -29.71
N CYS A 562 15.05 15.14 -28.84
CA CYS A 562 16.13 15.72 -28.08
C CYS A 562 17.41 14.88 -28.19
N THR A 563 18.54 15.56 -28.02
CA THR A 563 19.88 14.97 -28.09
C THR A 563 20.65 15.39 -26.86
N LEU A 564 21.38 14.46 -26.24
CA LEU A 564 22.22 14.80 -25.09
C LEU A 564 23.28 15.85 -25.43
N CYS A 565 23.98 15.68 -26.56
CA CYS A 565 24.88 16.72 -27.07
C CYS A 565 24.24 17.53 -28.20
N PRO A 566 24.64 18.81 -28.37
CA PRO A 566 24.23 19.61 -29.53
C PRO A 566 24.55 18.92 -30.86
N GLU A 567 23.72 19.17 -31.87
CA GLU A 567 23.87 18.63 -33.23
C GLU A 567 23.75 17.09 -33.33
N GLY A 568 23.31 16.41 -32.26
CA GLY A 568 23.15 14.95 -32.25
C GLY A 568 24.48 14.18 -32.29
N ILE A 569 25.57 14.81 -31.85
CA ILE A 569 26.89 14.19 -31.81
C ILE A 569 26.96 13.23 -30.62
N ASP A 570 27.59 12.07 -30.78
CA ASP A 570 27.83 11.14 -29.67
C ASP A 570 28.65 11.82 -28.55
N PRO A 571 28.33 11.55 -27.27
CA PRO A 571 29.05 12.13 -26.15
C PRO A 571 30.55 11.79 -26.21
N PRO A 572 31.46 12.79 -26.14
CA PRO A 572 32.90 12.56 -26.19
C PRO A 572 33.40 11.59 -25.11
N ASN A 573 32.72 11.58 -23.97
CA ASN A 573 33.00 10.71 -22.84
C ASN A 573 31.99 9.56 -22.72
N GLY A 574 31.64 8.88 -23.81
CA GLY A 574 30.58 7.86 -23.84
C GLY A 574 30.64 6.78 -22.74
N ASN A 575 31.82 6.36 -22.29
CA ASN A 575 31.98 5.35 -21.23
C ASN A 575 31.96 5.92 -19.79
N GLN A 576 31.83 7.23 -19.62
CA GLN A 576 31.76 7.86 -18.31
C GLN A 576 30.36 7.66 -17.74
N PHE A 577 30.27 7.33 -16.44
CA PHE A 577 28.98 7.23 -15.77
C PHE A 577 28.37 8.63 -15.57
N THR A 578 27.06 8.74 -15.76
CA THR A 578 26.31 10.01 -15.62
C THR A 578 26.30 10.55 -14.18
N GLY A 579 26.57 9.67 -13.20
CA GLY A 579 26.58 10.01 -11.77
C GLY A 579 25.32 9.57 -11.04
N ASP A 580 24.35 9.01 -11.78
CA ASP A 580 23.12 8.45 -11.24
C ASP A 580 23.39 7.09 -10.58
N SER A 581 22.57 6.72 -9.59
CA SER A 581 22.73 5.50 -8.80
C SER A 581 22.74 4.21 -9.62
N ASP A 582 22.24 4.28 -10.85
CA ASP A 582 21.92 3.12 -11.67
C ASP A 582 23.10 2.69 -12.56
N GLY A 583 24.22 3.43 -12.52
CA GLY A 583 25.43 3.08 -13.25
C GLY A 583 25.29 3.24 -14.76
N THR A 584 24.43 4.13 -15.24
CA THR A 584 24.26 4.41 -16.67
C THR A 584 25.46 5.18 -17.22
N THR A 585 25.98 4.75 -18.36
CA THR A 585 27.05 5.44 -19.08
C THR A 585 26.49 6.58 -19.94
N CYS A 586 27.32 7.57 -20.27
CA CYS A 586 26.94 8.69 -21.12
C CYS A 586 26.39 8.27 -22.47
N VAL A 587 26.89 7.18 -23.06
CA VAL A 587 26.37 6.65 -24.32
C VAL A 587 24.98 6.04 -24.13
N GLU A 588 24.74 5.31 -23.04
CA GLU A 588 23.43 4.72 -22.72
C GLU A 588 22.41 5.82 -22.39
N TYR A 589 22.81 6.86 -21.65
CA TYR A 589 21.94 8.00 -21.36
C TYR A 589 21.65 8.84 -22.60
N ALA A 590 22.62 9.02 -23.50
CA ALA A 590 22.37 9.67 -24.79
C ALA A 590 21.34 8.91 -25.63
N GLU A 591 21.36 7.59 -25.58
CA GLU A 591 20.33 6.75 -26.21
C GLU A 591 18.97 6.93 -25.51
N PHE A 592 18.92 6.94 -24.18
CA PHE A 592 17.68 7.22 -23.43
C PHE A 592 17.08 8.59 -23.81
N VAL A 593 17.88 9.66 -23.79
CA VAL A 593 17.44 11.01 -24.19
C VAL A 593 16.91 11.02 -25.62
N ALA A 594 17.55 10.29 -26.53
CA ALA A 594 17.09 10.19 -27.91
C ALA A 594 15.76 9.43 -28.08
N SER A 595 15.31 8.66 -27.06
CA SER A 595 14.00 7.99 -27.03
C SER A 595 12.88 8.84 -26.42
N LEU A 596 13.19 10.02 -25.86
CA LEU A 596 12.19 10.82 -25.17
C LEU A 596 11.23 11.50 -26.16
N THR A 597 9.96 11.58 -25.76
CA THR A 597 8.97 12.41 -26.45
C THR A 597 9.22 13.90 -26.17
N TYR A 598 8.65 14.79 -27.00
CA TYR A 598 8.80 16.25 -26.82
C TYR A 598 8.47 16.75 -25.41
N ASP A 599 7.38 16.24 -24.82
CA ASP A 599 6.93 16.64 -23.49
C ASP A 599 7.91 16.14 -22.42
N GLN A 600 8.43 14.91 -22.57
CA GLN A 600 9.47 14.37 -21.68
C GLN A 600 10.79 15.14 -21.80
N CYS A 601 11.25 15.43 -23.02
CA CYS A 601 12.43 16.26 -23.26
C CYS A 601 12.32 17.63 -22.59
N THR A 602 11.14 18.27 -22.67
CA THR A 602 10.89 19.58 -22.07
C THR A 602 10.86 19.49 -20.54
N ASN A 603 10.22 18.46 -20.00
CA ASN A 603 10.13 18.25 -18.55
C ASN A 603 11.45 17.83 -17.91
N GLN A 604 12.38 17.26 -18.68
CA GLN A 604 13.70 16.80 -18.23
C GLN A 604 14.85 17.68 -18.75
N GLU A 605 14.56 18.86 -19.29
CA GLU A 605 15.58 19.71 -19.94
C GLU A 605 16.76 20.06 -19.01
N SER A 606 16.48 20.38 -17.75
CA SER A 606 17.48 20.66 -16.71
C SER A 606 18.41 19.47 -16.46
N GLU A 607 17.86 18.28 -16.31
CA GLU A 607 18.61 17.04 -16.10
C GLU A 607 19.47 16.69 -17.32
N ILE A 608 18.90 16.76 -18.53
CA ILE A 608 19.62 16.51 -19.78
C ILE A 608 20.80 17.47 -19.92
N ILE A 609 20.63 18.76 -19.60
CA ILE A 609 21.71 19.76 -19.65
C ILE A 609 22.81 19.45 -18.62
N ALA A 610 22.42 19.07 -17.39
CA ALA A 610 23.36 18.71 -16.35
C ALA A 610 24.20 17.49 -16.75
N THR A 611 23.56 16.44 -17.26
CA THR A 611 24.22 15.21 -17.71
C THR A 611 25.06 15.44 -18.97
N ALA A 612 24.61 16.29 -19.89
CA ALA A 612 25.38 16.68 -21.08
C ALA A 612 26.75 17.29 -20.71
N SER A 613 26.79 18.12 -19.66
CA SER A 613 28.05 18.66 -19.11
C SER A 613 28.97 17.55 -18.61
N VAL A 614 28.45 16.61 -17.82
CA VAL A 614 29.21 15.44 -17.31
C VAL A 614 29.78 14.61 -18.46
N CYS A 615 29.02 14.45 -19.53
CA CYS A 615 29.39 13.67 -20.71
C CYS A 615 30.31 14.41 -21.69
N GLY A 616 30.72 15.64 -21.37
CA GLY A 616 31.64 16.43 -22.17
C GLY A 616 31.02 17.02 -23.43
N CYS A 617 29.69 17.15 -23.48
CA CYS A 617 28.96 17.77 -24.59
C CYS A 617 29.06 19.30 -24.61
N GLU A 618 29.86 19.92 -23.74
CA GLU A 618 30.04 21.38 -23.70
C GLU A 618 30.48 21.90 -25.07
N ARG A 619 29.73 22.88 -25.57
CA ARG A 619 29.99 23.54 -26.86
C ARG A 619 31.45 24.01 -26.89
N SER A 620 32.24 23.50 -27.83
CA SER A 620 33.65 23.89 -28.01
C SER A 620 33.84 25.34 -28.50
N ASP A 621 32.80 26.16 -28.40
CA ASP A 621 32.84 27.59 -28.66
C ASP A 621 33.52 28.35 -27.50
N ASN A 622 34.78 27.99 -27.25
CA ASN A 622 35.77 28.84 -26.57
C ASN A 622 36.15 30.07 -27.41
N GLN A 623 35.30 30.49 -28.35
CA GLN A 623 35.30 31.83 -28.91
C GLN A 623 34.13 32.58 -28.29
N ALA A 624 34.37 33.04 -27.06
CA ALA A 624 33.48 33.94 -26.35
C ALA A 624 32.96 35.06 -27.27
N PRO A 625 31.63 35.21 -27.46
CA PRO A 625 31.09 36.55 -27.44
C PRO A 625 31.26 37.02 -25.99
N SER A 626 31.99 38.11 -25.79
CA SER A 626 32.02 38.79 -24.51
C SER A 626 30.60 39.25 -24.15
N GLY A 627 29.87 38.42 -23.41
CA GLY A 627 28.60 38.72 -22.79
C GLY A 627 28.62 38.07 -21.41
N ASN A 628 28.64 38.90 -20.38
CA ASN A 628 28.76 38.51 -18.99
C ASN A 628 27.62 37.55 -18.60
N ALA A 629 27.96 36.34 -18.12
CA ALA A 629 26.99 35.40 -17.56
C ALA A 629 26.50 35.79 -16.15
N ASP A 630 26.90 36.96 -15.63
CA ASP A 630 26.36 37.57 -14.40
C ASP A 630 25.09 38.42 -14.63
N GLU A 631 24.51 38.39 -15.84
CA GLU A 631 23.37 39.23 -16.26
C GLU A 631 22.07 38.48 -16.55
N VAL A 632 21.99 37.17 -16.34
CA VAL A 632 20.71 36.47 -16.46
C VAL A 632 19.82 36.84 -15.27
N GLY A 633 18.94 37.81 -15.52
CA GLY A 633 17.98 38.31 -14.55
C GLY A 633 18.14 39.78 -14.18
N LYS A 634 18.99 40.59 -14.83
CA LYS A 634 19.01 42.06 -14.65
C LYS A 634 18.40 42.77 -15.86
N CYS A 635 17.50 43.72 -15.62
CA CYS A 635 16.95 44.57 -16.69
C CYS A 635 18.10 45.36 -17.33
N PRO A 636 18.33 45.25 -18.66
CA PRO A 636 19.54 45.77 -19.28
C PRO A 636 19.58 47.30 -19.41
N ILE A 637 18.43 47.98 -19.26
CA ILE A 637 18.33 49.44 -19.23
C ILE A 637 17.81 49.89 -17.86
N GLN A 638 18.66 50.59 -17.11
CA GLN A 638 18.39 51.04 -15.75
C GLN A 638 18.53 52.57 -15.60
N GLN A 639 17.64 53.17 -14.81
CA GLN A 639 17.70 54.57 -14.39
C GLN A 639 17.62 54.63 -12.87
N ASN A 640 18.65 55.16 -12.20
CA ASN A 640 18.74 55.22 -10.73
C ASN A 640 18.49 53.86 -10.03
N ALA A 641 19.05 52.76 -10.57
CA ALA A 641 18.80 51.40 -10.06
C ALA A 641 19.26 51.16 -8.61
N GLU A 642 20.17 51.98 -8.09
CA GLU A 642 20.55 51.98 -6.67
C GLU A 642 19.37 52.28 -5.72
N LEU A 643 18.27 52.83 -6.25
CA LEU A 643 17.04 53.09 -5.50
C LEU A 643 16.03 51.93 -5.57
N CYS A 644 16.32 50.87 -6.32
CA CYS A 644 15.52 49.64 -6.36
C CYS A 644 15.74 48.82 -5.09
N THR A 645 14.83 48.95 -4.13
CA THR A 645 14.86 48.18 -2.87
C THR A 645 13.77 47.11 -2.86
N ASP A 646 13.95 46.08 -2.01
CA ASP A 646 12.94 45.04 -1.81
C ASP A 646 11.60 45.63 -1.39
N GLN A 647 11.63 46.66 -0.52
CA GLN A 647 10.45 47.38 -0.07
C GLN A 647 9.71 48.09 -1.21
N LEU A 648 10.43 48.56 -2.23
CA LEU A 648 9.85 49.18 -3.41
C LEU A 648 9.15 48.12 -4.30
N LEU A 649 9.78 46.97 -4.50
CA LEU A 649 9.21 45.88 -5.30
C LEU A 649 8.02 45.22 -4.61
N ASP A 650 8.08 45.04 -3.29
CA ASP A 650 6.97 44.47 -2.51
C ASP A 650 5.77 45.42 -2.39
N SER A 651 5.93 46.71 -2.73
CA SER A 651 4.83 47.66 -2.80
C SER A 651 3.93 47.47 -4.04
N VAL A 652 4.32 46.60 -4.99
CA VAL A 652 3.64 46.39 -6.27
C VAL A 652 3.09 44.97 -6.35
N THR A 653 1.79 44.85 -6.65
CA THR A 653 1.12 43.53 -6.77
C THR A 653 1.23 42.91 -8.17
N ALA A 654 1.63 43.68 -9.18
CA ALA A 654 1.85 43.19 -10.55
C ALA A 654 3.11 42.33 -10.61
N LYS A 655 3.06 41.20 -11.35
CA LYS A 655 4.23 40.33 -11.58
C LYS A 655 4.81 40.63 -12.96
N CYS A 656 5.97 41.26 -12.98
CA CYS A 656 6.69 41.68 -14.18
C CYS A 656 8.19 41.40 -14.05
N ASP A 657 8.85 41.23 -15.19
CA ASP A 657 10.30 40.99 -15.23
C ASP A 657 11.10 42.27 -14.92
N CYS A 658 10.58 43.44 -15.30
CA CYS A 658 11.17 44.76 -15.08
C CYS A 658 10.12 45.79 -14.64
N TYR A 659 10.42 46.57 -13.60
CA TYR A 659 9.53 47.58 -13.03
C TYR A 659 10.08 49.00 -13.19
N ALA A 660 9.17 49.97 -13.37
CA ALA A 660 9.47 51.39 -13.36
C ALA A 660 8.66 52.16 -12.30
N PHE A 661 9.32 53.07 -11.61
CA PHE A 661 8.78 53.91 -10.55
C PHE A 661 9.14 55.39 -10.76
N CYS A 662 8.39 56.29 -10.13
CA CYS A 662 8.68 57.72 -10.06
C CYS A 662 8.46 58.21 -8.63
N ASP A 663 9.50 58.71 -7.95
CA ASP A 663 9.48 59.05 -6.51
C ASP A 663 8.86 57.94 -5.63
N SER A 664 9.20 56.68 -5.95
CA SER A 664 8.71 55.46 -5.30
C SER A 664 7.27 55.02 -5.62
N GLU A 665 6.53 55.73 -6.47
CA GLU A 665 5.26 55.24 -6.99
C GLU A 665 5.46 54.40 -8.24
N PHE A 666 4.86 53.20 -8.27
CA PHE A 666 4.88 52.34 -9.45
C PHE A 666 4.19 53.02 -10.63
N ARG A 667 4.84 53.03 -11.78
CA ARG A 667 4.31 53.59 -13.03
C ARG A 667 3.80 52.51 -13.95
N GLU A 668 4.67 51.61 -14.35
CA GLU A 668 4.34 50.55 -15.31
C GLU A 668 5.34 49.40 -15.27
N CYS A 669 4.90 48.27 -15.83
CA CYS A 669 5.79 47.17 -16.16
C CYS A 669 6.48 47.45 -17.48
N GLN A 670 7.78 47.20 -17.50
CA GLN A 670 8.59 47.35 -18.70
C GLN A 670 8.85 45.97 -19.31
N SER A 671 9.02 45.91 -20.63
CA SER A 671 9.47 44.71 -21.33
C SER A 671 10.84 44.25 -20.80
N ALA A 672 11.22 43.01 -21.08
CA ALA A 672 12.49 42.41 -20.62
C ALA A 672 13.76 43.25 -20.96
N GLU A 673 13.68 44.13 -21.96
CA GLU A 673 14.77 45.06 -22.31
C GLU A 673 14.89 46.30 -21.40
N GLY A 674 13.91 46.57 -20.53
CA GLY A 674 13.82 47.80 -19.73
C GLY A 674 13.57 49.07 -20.57
N GLY A 675 13.17 50.17 -19.92
CA GLY A 675 12.97 51.47 -20.57
C GLY A 675 13.31 52.64 -19.65
N LEU A 676 13.72 53.79 -20.20
CA LEU A 676 13.90 55.02 -19.41
C LEU A 676 12.57 55.78 -19.32
N LEU A 677 12.21 56.27 -18.14
CA LEU A 677 11.08 57.17 -17.99
C LEU A 677 11.51 58.57 -18.44
N SER A 678 10.79 59.14 -19.40
CA SER A 678 11.06 60.50 -19.86
C SER A 678 10.65 61.54 -18.80
N SER A 679 11.22 62.75 -18.88
CA SER A 679 10.88 63.85 -17.97
C SER A 679 9.40 64.28 -18.03
N ASN A 680 8.66 63.84 -19.05
CA ASN A 680 7.24 64.11 -19.20
C ASN A 680 6.38 63.03 -18.52
N GLU A 681 6.94 61.84 -18.28
CA GLU A 681 6.29 60.69 -17.63
C GLU A 681 6.60 60.66 -16.12
N CYS A 682 7.74 61.22 -15.73
CA CYS A 682 8.13 61.39 -14.33
C CYS A 682 8.62 62.82 -14.07
N SER A 683 7.83 63.59 -13.32
CA SER A 683 8.26 64.90 -12.79
C SER A 683 9.18 64.80 -11.57
N GLY A 684 9.33 63.59 -11.03
CA GLY A 684 10.15 63.22 -9.88
C GLY A 684 11.45 62.52 -10.27
N THR A 685 11.98 61.70 -9.36
CA THR A 685 13.15 60.85 -9.61
C THR A 685 12.69 59.53 -10.26
N PRO A 686 12.97 59.31 -11.57
CA PRO A 686 12.60 58.06 -12.22
C PRO A 686 13.50 56.93 -11.76
N ILE A 687 12.92 55.78 -11.42
CA ILE A 687 13.64 54.55 -11.06
C ILE A 687 13.18 53.48 -12.05
N THR A 688 14.02 53.05 -12.98
CA THR A 688 13.62 52.07 -14.02
C THR A 688 14.57 50.88 -14.08
N GLY A 689 14.04 49.75 -14.55
CA GLY A 689 14.79 48.49 -14.64
C GLY A 689 14.99 47.80 -13.29
N CYS A 690 14.08 47.98 -12.32
CA CYS A 690 14.10 47.22 -11.08
C CYS A 690 13.64 45.79 -11.33
N ASN A 691 14.28 44.81 -10.69
CA ASN A 691 13.79 43.43 -10.61
C ASN A 691 14.35 42.74 -9.38
N ARG A 692 13.75 41.62 -8.96
CA ARG A 692 14.07 40.95 -7.70
C ARG A 692 15.51 40.39 -7.64
N ALA A 693 16.14 40.13 -8.79
CA ALA A 693 17.51 39.66 -8.84
C ALA A 693 18.56 40.80 -8.70
N GLY A 694 18.14 42.06 -8.75
CA GLY A 694 19.00 43.24 -8.72
C GLY A 694 18.80 44.17 -7.51
N THR A 695 17.98 43.83 -6.53
CA THR A 695 17.66 44.71 -5.40
C THR A 695 18.75 44.76 -4.34
N PHE A 696 18.83 45.91 -3.64
CA PHE A 696 19.65 46.08 -2.45
C PHE A 696 18.82 45.87 -1.19
N SER A 697 19.22 44.93 -0.34
CA SER A 697 18.62 44.76 0.99
C SER A 697 19.03 45.94 1.89
N SER A 698 18.08 46.83 2.19
CA SER A 698 18.33 47.97 3.07
C SER A 698 18.39 47.53 4.53
N PRO A 699 19.46 47.83 5.30
CA PRO A 699 19.51 47.55 6.72
C PRO A 699 18.70 48.61 7.48
N THR A 700 17.57 48.24 8.07
CA THR A 700 16.77 49.17 8.90
C THR A 700 16.95 48.88 10.41
N PRO A 701 17.30 49.88 11.24
CA PRO A 701 17.21 49.80 12.70
C PRO A 701 15.79 50.11 13.20
N GLY A 702 15.33 49.40 14.24
CA GLY A 702 13.92 49.25 14.57
C GLY A 702 13.21 50.30 15.46
N THR A 703 11.87 50.22 15.36
CA THR A 703 10.76 50.51 16.33
C THR A 703 10.42 51.97 16.72
N PRO A 704 9.18 52.31 17.20
CA PRO A 704 7.91 51.53 17.29
C PRO A 704 6.57 52.26 16.90
N SER A 705 5.51 51.45 16.71
CA SER A 705 4.05 51.64 16.98
C SER A 705 3.26 52.87 16.46
N ILE A 706 2.05 52.62 15.89
CA ILE A 706 0.73 53.16 16.32
C ILE A 706 -0.44 52.55 15.49
N ASP A 707 -1.54 52.24 16.18
CA ASP A 707 -2.84 51.73 15.73
C ASP A 707 -3.59 52.57 14.66
N LYS A 708 -4.37 51.92 13.77
CA LYS A 708 -5.85 52.09 13.61
C LYS A 708 -6.47 51.46 12.34
N ALA A 709 -7.47 50.60 12.57
CA ALA A 709 -8.86 50.55 12.08
C ALA A 709 -9.30 50.96 10.64
N GLU A 710 -10.28 50.17 10.15
CA GLU A 710 -11.35 50.46 9.16
C GLU A 710 -10.90 50.60 7.68
N SER A 711 -11.65 50.24 6.63
CA SER A 711 -13.04 49.82 6.40
C SER A 711 -13.18 49.41 4.91
N GLU A 712 -14.10 48.47 4.65
CA GLU A 712 -14.98 48.23 3.48
C GLU A 712 -14.72 48.80 2.05
N GLN A 713 -15.20 47.98 1.09
CA GLN A 713 -15.62 48.24 -0.31
C GLN A 713 -14.57 48.23 -1.44
N GLU A 714 -14.66 47.23 -2.33
CA GLU A 714 -15.44 47.42 -3.58
C GLU A 714 -15.76 46.08 -4.28
N LEU A 715 -17.04 45.93 -4.59
CA LEU A 715 -17.66 44.90 -5.40
C LEU A 715 -18.08 45.56 -6.71
N GLU A 716 -17.31 45.43 -7.79
CA GLU A 716 -17.82 45.46 -9.18
C GLU A 716 -16.69 45.30 -10.21
N LYS A 717 -16.62 44.14 -10.87
CA LYS A 717 -16.38 44.02 -12.33
C LYS A 717 -16.51 42.57 -12.78
N ILE A 718 -17.75 42.18 -13.09
CA ILE A 718 -18.04 41.06 -13.99
C ILE A 718 -18.39 41.66 -15.36
N ASN A 719 -17.53 41.47 -16.36
CA ASN A 719 -17.92 41.14 -17.74
C ASN A 719 -16.70 41.02 -18.66
N LYS A 720 -16.30 39.77 -18.98
CA LYS A 720 -16.04 39.22 -20.33
C LYS A 720 -15.01 38.07 -20.31
N SER A 721 -15.50 36.84 -20.34
CA SER A 721 -15.14 35.73 -21.26
C SER A 721 -15.90 34.49 -20.75
N GLY A 722 -16.61 33.76 -21.59
CA GLY A 722 -16.02 32.72 -22.43
C GLY A 722 -16.29 31.34 -21.80
N SER A 723 -17.51 30.84 -22.02
CA SER A 723 -18.02 29.47 -21.81
C SER A 723 -17.09 28.39 -21.21
N ASN A 724 -17.39 27.96 -19.97
CA ASN A 724 -17.14 26.61 -19.43
C ASN A 724 -18.28 26.19 -18.48
N LEU A 725 -19.52 26.35 -18.95
CA LEU A 725 -20.74 26.05 -18.17
C LEU A 725 -20.96 24.54 -17.87
N PRO A 726 -20.49 23.55 -18.66
CA PRO A 726 -20.75 22.14 -18.34
C PRO A 726 -19.95 21.62 -17.13
N VAL A 727 -18.73 22.12 -16.91
CA VAL A 727 -17.79 21.61 -15.90
C VAL A 727 -18.13 22.12 -14.49
N ILE A 728 -18.70 23.33 -14.38
CA ILE A 728 -19.11 23.90 -13.08
C ILE A 728 -20.41 23.24 -12.57
N ILE A 729 -21.28 22.78 -13.49
CA ILE A 729 -22.52 22.09 -13.14
C ILE A 729 -22.22 20.67 -12.62
N SER A 730 -21.27 19.94 -13.20
CA SER A 730 -20.91 18.60 -12.69
C SER A 730 -20.25 18.66 -11.30
N ALA A 731 -19.37 19.64 -11.07
CA ALA A 731 -18.66 19.77 -9.79
C ALA A 731 -19.56 20.18 -8.61
N THR A 732 -20.70 20.82 -8.84
CA THR A 732 -21.62 21.27 -7.79
C THR A 732 -22.86 20.39 -7.63
N VAL A 733 -23.37 19.80 -8.71
CA VAL A 733 -24.59 18.99 -8.65
C VAL A 733 -24.31 17.60 -8.08
N VAL A 734 -23.16 16.99 -8.39
CA VAL A 734 -22.82 15.63 -7.93
C VAL A 734 -22.69 15.54 -6.40
N PRO A 735 -21.98 16.45 -5.70
CA PRO A 735 -21.88 16.41 -4.24
C PRO A 735 -23.23 16.65 -3.55
N VAL A 736 -24.09 17.51 -4.12
CA VAL A 736 -25.42 17.81 -3.56
C VAL A 736 -26.36 16.62 -3.72
N VAL A 737 -26.33 15.92 -4.86
CA VAL A 737 -27.13 14.71 -5.08
C VAL A 737 -26.65 13.57 -4.18
N LEU A 738 -25.34 13.38 -4.01
CA LEU A 738 -24.78 12.41 -3.08
C LEU A 738 -25.18 12.70 -1.63
N ALA A 739 -25.08 13.96 -1.19
CA ALA A 739 -25.51 14.35 0.15
C ALA A 739 -27.01 14.09 0.40
N ILE A 740 -27.87 14.31 -0.61
CA ILE A 740 -29.30 14.00 -0.53
C ILE A 740 -29.54 12.49 -0.48
N LEU A 741 -28.81 11.69 -1.27
CA LEU A 741 -28.94 10.23 -1.25
C LEU A 741 -28.49 9.63 0.08
N VAL A 742 -27.41 10.13 0.67
CA VAL A 742 -26.95 9.73 2.02
C VAL A 742 -27.99 10.10 3.08
N LEU A 743 -28.59 11.29 3.00
CA LEU A 743 -29.66 11.72 3.92
C LEU A 743 -30.92 10.86 3.78
N LEU A 744 -31.30 10.49 2.56
CA LEU A 744 -32.43 9.60 2.29
C LEU A 744 -32.14 8.19 2.81
N TYR A 745 -30.95 7.65 2.55
CA TYR A 745 -30.51 6.35 3.05
C TYR A 745 -30.55 6.32 4.58
N TYR A 746 -29.96 7.33 5.24
CA TYR A 746 -29.99 7.48 6.69
C TYR A 746 -31.41 7.59 7.26
N CYS A 747 -32.31 8.28 6.56
CA CYS A 747 -33.72 8.38 6.97
C CYS A 747 -34.47 7.06 6.81
N PHE A 748 -34.12 6.23 5.81
CA PHE A 748 -34.73 4.92 5.61
C PHE A 748 -34.26 3.89 6.64
N THR A 749 -32.95 3.84 6.93
CA THR A 749 -32.38 2.91 7.94
C THR A 749 -32.90 3.23 9.34
N ARG A 750 -33.03 4.52 9.70
CA ARG A 750 -33.53 4.93 11.02
C ARG A 750 -35.03 4.67 11.23
N LYS A 751 -35.82 4.59 10.16
CA LYS A 751 -37.26 4.32 10.25
C LYS A 751 -37.58 2.82 10.40
N SER A 752 -36.63 1.94 10.10
CA SER A 752 -36.74 0.50 10.29
C SER A 752 -36.68 0.10 11.78
N THR A 753 -35.92 0.84 12.60
CA THR A 753 -35.66 0.52 14.02
C THR A 753 -36.72 1.01 15.01
N GLN A 754 -37.81 1.63 14.56
CA GLN A 754 -38.94 1.99 15.41
C GLN A 754 -40.21 1.23 15.01
N GLN A 755 -40.30 -0.05 15.37
CA GLN A 755 -41.59 -0.73 15.53
C GLN A 755 -41.88 -0.97 17.02
N ASP A 756 -43.01 -0.38 17.44
CA ASP A 756 -43.79 -0.45 18.69
C ASP A 756 -43.36 -1.38 19.85
N PRO A 757 -42.97 -0.83 21.02
CA PRO A 757 -43.02 -1.54 22.30
C PRO A 757 -44.43 -1.37 22.89
N LYS A 758 -45.40 -2.16 22.42
CA LYS A 758 -46.76 -2.08 22.99
C LYS A 758 -47.56 -3.38 23.00
N ILE A 759 -46.95 -4.52 23.24
CA ILE A 759 -47.67 -5.73 23.67
C ILE A 759 -46.81 -6.50 24.67
N ASN A 760 -47.04 -6.30 25.97
CA ASN A 760 -47.02 -7.34 27.02
C ASN A 760 -47.21 -6.68 28.40
N ALA A 761 -48.48 -6.38 28.71
CA ALA A 761 -48.92 -6.19 30.08
C ALA A 761 -49.88 -7.34 30.40
N GLY A 762 -49.48 -8.17 31.35
CA GLY A 762 -50.37 -9.10 32.04
C GLY A 762 -49.85 -10.54 32.06
N PHE A 763 -49.21 -10.93 33.16
CA PHE A 763 -49.69 -12.05 33.98
C PHE A 763 -48.97 -12.01 35.33
N ASP A 764 -49.66 -11.48 36.35
CA ASP A 764 -49.34 -11.71 37.76
C ASP A 764 -49.65 -13.19 38.09
N GLY A 765 -48.68 -13.87 38.68
CA GLY A 765 -48.81 -15.24 39.20
C GLY A 765 -47.93 -15.42 40.42
N SER A 766 -48.56 -15.38 41.60
CA SER A 766 -47.96 -15.34 42.93
C SER A 766 -47.52 -16.71 43.48
N GLU A 767 -46.57 -16.65 44.42
CA GLU A 767 -46.32 -17.57 45.55
C GLU A 767 -45.69 -18.95 45.29
N SER A 768 -44.47 -19.14 45.82
CA SER A 768 -44.16 -20.23 46.76
C SER A 768 -42.71 -20.14 47.25
N SER A 769 -42.55 -19.65 48.48
CA SER A 769 -41.34 -19.70 49.28
C SER A 769 -41.23 -21.03 50.03
N THR A 770 -40.07 -21.70 49.98
CA THR A 770 -39.53 -22.61 51.03
C THR A 770 -38.11 -23.11 50.64
N PRO A 771 -37.28 -23.61 51.60
CA PRO A 771 -35.89 -23.18 51.73
C PRO A 771 -34.83 -24.26 51.42
N LEU A 772 -33.60 -23.78 51.22
CA LEU A 772 -32.32 -24.51 51.06
C LEU A 772 -32.07 -25.66 52.05
N PRO A 773 -31.37 -26.73 51.64
CA PRO A 773 -30.56 -27.55 52.53
C PRO A 773 -29.07 -27.15 52.50
N PRO A 774 -28.30 -27.45 53.57
CA PRO A 774 -26.96 -26.91 53.80
C PRO A 774 -25.88 -27.71 53.07
N VAL A 775 -24.91 -27.00 52.48
CA VAL A 775 -23.68 -27.59 51.95
C VAL A 775 -22.70 -27.84 53.10
N GLN A 776 -22.30 -29.10 53.28
CA GLN A 776 -21.24 -29.52 54.20
C GLN A 776 -19.87 -29.15 53.62
N ALA A 777 -19.06 -28.51 54.45
CA ALA A 777 -17.63 -28.37 54.23
C ALA A 777 -16.93 -29.73 54.28
N MET A 778 -16.09 -30.01 53.28
CA MET A 778 -15.03 -31.02 53.40
C MET A 778 -13.71 -30.37 53.03
N GLU A 779 -12.92 -30.11 54.07
CA GLU A 779 -11.48 -29.92 54.03
C GLU A 779 -10.82 -31.24 53.57
N GLY A 780 -9.84 -31.14 52.67
CA GLY A 780 -9.08 -32.30 52.18
C GLY A 780 -7.78 -31.85 51.54
N SER A 781 -6.84 -31.36 52.35
CA SER A 781 -5.46 -31.12 51.96
C SER A 781 -4.72 -32.46 51.79
N LEU A 782 -4.09 -32.66 50.63
CA LEU A 782 -2.99 -33.62 50.51
C LEU A 782 -1.89 -33.04 49.62
N SER A 783 -0.81 -32.67 50.32
CA SER A 783 0.54 -32.52 49.82
C SER A 783 1.11 -33.90 49.46
N MET A 784 1.78 -34.02 48.31
CA MET A 784 2.91 -34.94 48.14
C MET A 784 3.93 -34.32 47.19
N SER A 785 5.06 -33.94 47.78
CA SER A 785 6.36 -33.80 47.13
C SER A 785 6.96 -35.17 46.80
N ASP A 786 7.96 -35.14 45.92
CA ASP A 786 9.03 -36.13 45.72
C ASP A 786 8.74 -37.32 44.80
N ILE A 787 9.35 -37.32 43.60
CA ILE A 787 10.06 -38.45 42.94
C ILE A 787 10.81 -37.88 41.69
N PRO A 788 11.97 -38.45 41.31
CA PRO A 788 13.15 -37.67 40.91
C PRO A 788 13.37 -37.55 39.40
N MET A 789 14.06 -36.47 39.02
CA MET A 789 14.66 -36.29 37.70
C MET A 789 15.65 -37.43 37.40
N THR A 790 15.41 -38.14 36.31
CA THR A 790 16.41 -38.98 35.65
C THR A 790 16.61 -38.48 34.23
N SER A 791 17.83 -38.01 33.95
CA SER A 791 18.30 -37.65 32.62
C SER A 791 18.64 -38.91 31.82
N PRO A 792 18.43 -38.93 30.48
CA PRO A 792 19.19 -39.78 29.59
C PRO A 792 20.19 -38.94 28.78
N THR A 793 21.47 -39.20 29.03
CA THR A 793 22.59 -38.88 28.15
C THR A 793 22.63 -39.88 26.99
N SER A 794 23.22 -39.43 25.87
CA SER A 794 23.87 -40.17 24.78
C SER A 794 23.10 -40.44 23.47
N ALA A 795 23.31 -39.50 22.53
CA ALA A 795 23.95 -39.68 21.23
C ALA A 795 23.80 -41.04 20.51
N ALA A 796 23.09 -41.01 19.38
CA ALA A 796 23.29 -41.92 18.25
C ALA A 796 23.30 -41.11 16.94
N SER A 797 24.39 -41.28 16.19
CA SER A 797 24.65 -40.68 14.88
C SER A 797 23.69 -41.20 13.79
N PRO A 798 23.39 -40.41 12.74
CA PRO A 798 22.63 -40.89 11.59
C PRO A 798 23.50 -41.74 10.64
N PRO A 799 22.92 -42.75 9.95
CA PRO A 799 23.62 -43.50 8.92
C PRO A 799 23.69 -42.70 7.60
N PRO A 800 24.76 -42.87 6.79
CA PRO A 800 24.88 -42.21 5.50
C PRO A 800 24.15 -42.99 4.41
N GLU A 801 23.19 -42.36 3.72
CA GLU A 801 22.66 -42.88 2.46
C GLU A 801 23.54 -42.42 1.29
N SER A 802 24.21 -43.41 0.69
CA SER A 802 24.98 -43.29 -0.53
C SER A 802 24.06 -43.47 -1.74
N PHE A 803 23.91 -42.43 -2.56
CA PHE A 803 23.40 -42.54 -3.93
C PHE A 803 24.47 -43.20 -4.80
N ALA A 804 24.16 -44.39 -5.32
CA ALA A 804 24.92 -45.04 -6.37
C ALA A 804 24.25 -44.70 -7.70
N SER A 805 24.98 -43.93 -8.53
CA SER A 805 24.70 -43.72 -9.94
C SER A 805 24.97 -45.02 -10.70
N ASP A 806 23.97 -45.54 -11.39
CA ASP A 806 24.15 -46.63 -12.36
C ASP A 806 23.82 -46.07 -13.75
N GLU A 807 24.89 -45.64 -14.45
CA GLU A 807 24.89 -45.42 -15.89
C GLU A 807 24.98 -46.77 -16.59
N THR A 808 24.07 -47.05 -17.54
CA THR A 808 24.44 -47.81 -18.73
C THR A 808 23.66 -47.36 -19.96
N PRO A 809 24.25 -47.49 -21.16
CA PRO A 809 23.94 -46.67 -22.31
C PRO A 809 22.97 -47.36 -23.28
N MET A 810 22.17 -46.59 -24.02
CA MET A 810 21.69 -47.03 -25.32
C MET A 810 22.00 -46.00 -26.39
N ASP A 811 22.69 -46.53 -27.39
CA ASP A 811 23.28 -45.88 -28.54
C ASP A 811 22.31 -45.94 -29.73
N THR A 812 22.37 -44.88 -30.53
CA THR A 812 22.21 -44.83 -32.00
C THR A 812 20.87 -44.97 -32.72
N HIS A 813 20.60 -43.88 -33.47
CA HIS A 813 20.18 -43.80 -34.87
C HIS A 813 18.73 -44.13 -35.28
N HIS A 814 18.01 -43.08 -35.70
CA HIS A 814 17.71 -42.95 -37.13
C HIS A 814 17.54 -41.49 -37.57
N ASP A 815 18.36 -41.10 -38.55
CA ASP A 815 18.23 -39.94 -39.43
C ASP A 815 16.94 -39.98 -40.27
N SER A 816 16.39 -38.80 -40.57
CA SER A 816 16.09 -38.26 -41.93
C SER A 816 14.96 -37.23 -41.84
N LYS A 817 15.25 -35.93 -41.89
CA LYS A 817 15.38 -35.06 -43.08
C LYS A 817 14.08 -34.76 -43.87
N ILE A 818 13.71 -33.47 -43.76
CA ILE A 818 13.40 -32.49 -44.83
C ILE A 818 12.04 -32.66 -45.55
N VAL A 819 11.13 -31.70 -45.38
CA VAL A 819 11.07 -30.42 -46.15
C VAL A 819 10.80 -29.28 -45.18
#